data_AF-A0A4S8I2F4-F1
#
_entry.id   AF-A0A4S8I2F4-F1
#
_cell.length_a   1.000
_cell.length_b   1.000
_cell.length_c   1.000
_cell.angle_alpha   90.00
_cell.angle_beta   90.00
_cell.angle_gamma   90.00
#
_symmetry.space_group_name_H-M   'P 1'
#
loop_
_entity.id
_entity.type
_entity.pdbx_description
1 polymer ?
#
loop_
_entity_poly.entity_id
_entity_poly.type
_entity_poly.pdbx_seq_one_letter_code
_entity_poly.pdbx_strand_id
1 'polypeptide(L)'
;MGSNLREILDNVCYPEIFLSFPNDKEKKKIGSKENAILEFYQQFACVGGDPVFSESLCKELQKKFFQQRCELGRIGRRNMNRRLNLDIPQNNTFLLPRDVLAAADHLIGIKFGMGTLDDMNHLKNKRIRSIADLLQDQFGLALVRLENAVRGTICGAIRHKLIPTPQNLVTSTSLTTTYESFFGLHPLSQVFDRTNPLTQIVHGRKLSYLGPGGLTGRTASFRIRDIHPSHYGRICPIDTSEGINVGLIGSLAIHVRIGHWGSIESPFYEISERSKEAQIVYLSPNRDEYYMVAAGNSLALNRGIQEEQVVPARYRQEFLTIAWEQIHLRSIFPFQYFSIGASLIPFIEHNDANRALMSSNMQRQAVPLSQSERCIVGTGLERQTALDSGVSAIAEHEGKIIYTDPHKIILSSNGDTTISISIPLVIYQRSNKNTCMHQKPQVPRGKCIKKGQILADGAATVGGELALGKNVLVAYMPWEGYNSEDAVLISERLVYEDIYTSFHIRKYEIQTHVTSQGPERITKEIPHLEAHLLRNLDRNGVVMLGSWVETVIGAEKEDPKFCEQCGVEFVDSRIRRYQMGYIKLACPVTHVWYLKRLPSYIANLLDKPLKELEGLVYCDVFGLRNCHPIQSDWGAPGSDMPIAKKPTFLRLRGLFEYEIQSRKYSIPLFFTTQGFEAFRNREISTGAGAIREQLADSDLRIITGNSLVEWKELGEEGSTGNEWEDRKIRRRKDFLVRRMELAKHFIRTNVEPEWMVLCLLPVLPPELRPIIQIDGGKLMSSDINELYRRVIYRNNTLTDLLATSRSTPGELVMCQEKLVQEAVDTLLDNGIRGQPMRDGHNKVYKSFSDVIEGKEGRFRETLLGKRVDYSGRSVIVVGPSLSLHQCGLPREIAIELFQTFVIRGLIRQHVASNIGIAKSKIREKEPIVWEILQEVMRGHPVLLNRAPTLHRLGIQAFQPFLVEGRAICLHPLVCKGFNADFDGDQMAVHVPLSLEAQAEARLLMFSHMNLLSPAIGDPISIEIEERKFSNH
;
A
#
# COMPACT_ATOMS: atom_id res chain seq x y z
N MET A 1 -27.42 -33.00 22.74
CA MET A 1 -28.41 -34.00 22.25
C MET A 1 -29.24 -34.54 23.41
N GLY A 2 -28.65 -34.87 24.56
CA GLY A 2 -29.42 -35.38 25.71
C GLY A 2 -29.83 -36.85 25.55
N SER A 3 -29.17 -37.55 24.61
CA SER A 3 -29.36 -38.97 24.33
C SER A 3 -28.41 -39.81 25.18
N ASN A 4 -28.85 -41.03 25.52
CA ASN A 4 -28.01 -42.00 26.22
C ASN A 4 -27.06 -42.70 25.26
N LEU A 5 -25.96 -43.28 25.76
CA LEU A 5 -24.99 -44.00 24.92
C LEU A 5 -25.64 -45.11 24.08
N ARG A 6 -26.62 -45.83 24.66
CA ARG A 6 -27.39 -46.86 23.95
C ARG A 6 -28.19 -46.29 22.78
N GLU A 7 -28.90 -45.17 22.99
CA GLU A 7 -29.67 -44.49 21.94
C GLU A 7 -28.78 -43.94 20.82
N ILE A 8 -27.53 -43.56 21.13
CA ILE A 8 -26.57 -43.13 20.12
C ILE A 8 -26.12 -44.34 19.27
N LEU A 9 -25.75 -45.45 19.92
CA LEU A 9 -25.30 -46.67 19.23
C LEU A 9 -26.41 -47.29 18.36
N ASP A 10 -27.67 -47.21 18.78
CA ASP A 10 -28.83 -47.72 18.02
C ASP A 10 -29.12 -46.88 16.76
N ASN A 11 -28.64 -45.62 16.69
CA ASN A 11 -28.92 -44.69 15.58
C ASN A 11 -27.71 -44.42 14.67
N VAL A 12 -26.57 -45.06 14.93
CA VAL A 12 -25.29 -44.87 14.22
C VAL A 12 -24.98 -46.09 13.37
N CYS A 13 -24.47 -45.88 12.16
CA CYS A 13 -24.16 -46.98 11.21
C CYS A 13 -22.88 -47.74 11.57
N TYR A 14 -21.92 -47.10 12.27
CA TYR A 14 -20.62 -47.66 12.62
C TYR A 14 -20.33 -47.61 14.14
N PRO A 15 -21.06 -48.37 14.97
CA PRO A 15 -20.99 -48.29 16.44
C PRO A 15 -19.62 -48.67 17.01
N GLU A 16 -18.96 -49.68 16.43
CA GLU A 16 -17.64 -50.16 16.90
C GLU A 16 -16.54 -49.11 16.74
N ILE A 17 -16.56 -48.37 15.62
CA ILE A 17 -15.61 -47.29 15.34
C ILE A 17 -15.90 -46.10 16.25
N PHE A 18 -17.16 -45.77 16.51
CA PHE A 18 -17.55 -44.74 17.46
C PHE A 18 -17.02 -45.00 18.88
N LEU A 19 -17.01 -46.26 19.32
CA LEU A 19 -16.48 -46.68 20.63
C LEU A 19 -14.95 -46.67 20.71
N SER A 20 -14.26 -46.63 19.57
CA SER A 20 -12.78 -46.65 19.49
C SER A 20 -12.11 -45.28 19.62
N PHE A 21 -12.85 -44.17 19.44
CA PHE A 21 -12.30 -42.81 19.48
C PHE A 21 -11.94 -42.28 20.89
N PRO A 22 -12.72 -42.52 21.97
CA PRO A 22 -12.40 -41.96 23.29
C PRO A 22 -11.31 -42.76 24.02
N ASN A 23 -10.37 -42.07 24.68
CA ASN A 23 -9.37 -42.68 25.57
C ASN A 23 -10.04 -43.29 26.82
N ASP A 24 -9.41 -44.25 27.49
CA ASP A 24 -10.01 -44.92 28.67
C ASP A 24 -10.31 -43.96 29.86
N LYS A 25 -9.62 -42.81 29.94
CA LYS A 25 -9.94 -41.71 30.88
C LYS A 25 -11.19 -40.91 30.47
N GLU A 26 -11.45 -40.78 29.17
CA GLU A 26 -12.59 -40.06 28.61
C GLU A 26 -13.85 -40.94 28.62
N LYS A 27 -13.71 -42.26 28.40
CA LYS A 27 -14.81 -43.23 28.54
C LYS A 27 -15.48 -43.19 29.92
N LYS A 28 -14.70 -42.98 31.00
CA LYS A 28 -15.22 -42.85 32.38
C LYS A 28 -15.94 -41.51 32.65
N LYS A 29 -15.60 -40.45 31.92
CA LYS A 29 -16.22 -39.11 32.06
C LYS A 29 -17.46 -38.94 31.18
N ILE A 30 -17.44 -39.50 29.97
CA ILE A 30 -18.49 -39.40 28.95
C ILE A 30 -19.62 -40.43 29.17
N GLY A 31 -19.40 -41.44 30.02
CA GLY A 31 -20.34 -42.54 30.23
C GLY A 31 -21.71 -42.16 30.81
N SER A 32 -21.86 -41.02 31.52
CA SER A 32 -23.16 -40.55 32.02
C SER A 32 -23.64 -39.30 31.29
N LYS A 33 -24.94 -39.29 30.98
CA LYS A 33 -25.63 -38.18 30.29
C LYS A 33 -25.53 -36.87 31.08
N GLU A 34 -25.60 -36.90 32.40
CA GLU A 34 -25.53 -35.69 33.23
C GLU A 34 -24.15 -35.03 33.15
N ASN A 35 -23.07 -35.83 33.24
CA ASN A 35 -21.70 -35.32 33.25
C ASN A 35 -21.32 -34.68 31.91
N ALA A 36 -21.72 -35.29 30.78
CA ALA A 36 -21.48 -34.73 29.45
C ALA A 36 -22.20 -33.39 29.23
N ILE A 37 -23.40 -33.22 29.78
CA ILE A 37 -24.14 -31.95 29.70
C ILE A 37 -23.47 -30.88 30.56
N LEU A 38 -23.00 -31.23 31.76
CA LEU A 38 -22.29 -30.31 32.65
C LEU A 38 -20.95 -29.86 32.07
N GLU A 39 -20.17 -30.77 31.49
CA GLU A 39 -18.91 -30.43 30.83
C GLU A 39 -19.13 -29.51 29.63
N PHE A 40 -20.12 -29.80 28.79
CA PHE A 40 -20.49 -28.91 27.69
C PHE A 40 -20.94 -27.54 28.21
N TYR A 41 -21.69 -27.49 29.31
CA TYR A 41 -22.11 -26.22 29.93
C TYR A 41 -20.93 -25.41 30.48
N GLN A 42 -19.98 -26.06 31.18
CA GLN A 42 -18.76 -25.43 31.69
C GLN A 42 -17.94 -24.81 30.54
N GLN A 43 -17.75 -25.56 29.45
CA GLN A 43 -17.04 -25.07 28.27
C GLN A 43 -17.80 -23.96 27.54
N PHE A 44 -19.12 -24.07 27.43
CA PHE A 44 -19.97 -23.12 26.71
C PHE A 44 -20.17 -21.78 27.44
N ALA A 45 -20.29 -21.81 28.77
CA ALA A 45 -20.57 -20.63 29.59
C ALA A 45 -19.31 -19.97 30.19
N CYS A 46 -18.14 -20.62 30.12
CA CYS A 46 -16.88 -20.16 30.72
C CYS A 46 -17.02 -19.73 32.19
N VAL A 47 -17.89 -20.41 32.96
CA VAL A 47 -18.15 -20.10 34.38
C VAL A 47 -17.19 -20.88 35.26
N GLY A 48 -16.44 -20.19 36.11
CA GLY A 48 -15.50 -20.78 37.08
C GLY A 48 -16.17 -21.25 38.37
N GLY A 49 -17.05 -22.25 38.28
CA GLY A 49 -17.66 -22.92 39.43
C GLY A 49 -18.18 -24.32 39.08
N ASP A 50 -18.39 -25.18 40.07
CA ASP A 50 -18.92 -26.55 39.89
C ASP A 50 -20.44 -26.52 39.67
N PRO A 51 -20.94 -26.76 38.44
CA PRO A 51 -22.37 -26.71 38.17
C PRO A 51 -23.04 -28.02 38.59
N VAL A 52 -24.22 -27.91 39.22
CA VAL A 52 -25.07 -29.05 39.56
C VAL A 52 -26.05 -29.32 38.42
N PHE A 53 -26.20 -30.59 38.05
CA PHE A 53 -27.12 -30.98 36.96
C PHE A 53 -28.57 -30.67 37.32
N SER A 54 -29.32 -30.10 36.37
CA SER A 54 -30.77 -29.93 36.45
C SER A 54 -31.42 -30.23 35.10
N GLU A 55 -32.62 -30.81 35.11
CA GLU A 55 -33.36 -31.09 33.88
C GLU A 55 -33.77 -29.82 33.12
N SER A 56 -34.01 -28.72 33.85
CA SER A 56 -34.27 -27.40 33.28
C SER A 56 -33.09 -26.90 32.45
N LEU A 57 -31.86 -27.11 32.92
CA LEU A 57 -30.63 -26.75 32.21
C LEU A 57 -30.45 -27.54 30.91
N CYS A 58 -30.78 -28.83 30.90
CA CYS A 58 -30.76 -29.65 29.68
C CYS A 58 -31.75 -29.12 28.62
N LYS A 59 -33.00 -28.84 29.03
CA LYS A 59 -34.03 -28.28 28.14
C LYS A 59 -33.65 -26.89 27.64
N GLU A 60 -33.05 -26.06 28.50
CA GLU A 60 -32.56 -24.73 28.14
C GLU A 60 -31.42 -24.81 27.11
N LEU A 61 -30.46 -25.72 27.31
CA LEU A 61 -29.35 -25.92 26.37
C LEU A 61 -29.83 -26.47 25.03
N GLN A 62 -30.74 -27.44 25.03
CA GLN A 62 -31.37 -27.95 23.81
C GLN A 62 -32.11 -26.82 23.07
N LYS A 63 -32.86 -25.99 23.79
CA LYS A 63 -33.57 -24.83 23.21
C LYS A 63 -32.61 -23.79 22.65
N LYS A 64 -31.57 -23.41 23.41
CA LYS A 64 -30.57 -22.42 22.97
C LYS A 64 -29.79 -22.91 21.75
N PHE A 65 -29.34 -24.15 21.75
CA PHE A 65 -28.53 -24.70 20.67
C PHE A 65 -29.37 -25.00 19.42
N PHE A 66 -30.43 -25.80 19.56
CA PHE A 66 -31.20 -26.26 18.40
C PHE A 66 -32.25 -25.25 17.92
N GLN A 67 -32.72 -24.29 18.74
CA GLN A 67 -33.76 -23.33 18.31
C GLN A 67 -33.29 -21.87 18.19
N GLN A 68 -32.34 -21.39 19.00
CA GLN A 68 -31.94 -19.97 18.97
C GLN A 68 -30.66 -19.69 18.20
N ARG A 69 -29.68 -20.60 18.23
CA ARG A 69 -28.35 -20.36 17.64
C ARG A 69 -28.07 -21.11 16.33
N CYS A 70 -28.72 -22.24 16.08
CA CYS A 70 -28.47 -23.08 14.90
C CYS A 70 -29.70 -23.16 13.99
N GLU A 71 -30.08 -22.04 13.37
CA GLU A 71 -31.06 -22.03 12.28
C GLU A 71 -30.35 -22.30 10.94
N LEU A 72 -30.70 -23.42 10.29
CA LEU A 72 -30.21 -23.81 8.97
C LEU A 72 -30.94 -23.05 7.84
N GLY A 73 -32.17 -22.63 8.10
CA GLY A 73 -33.11 -22.15 7.09
C GLY A 73 -33.54 -23.24 6.11
N ARG A 74 -34.45 -22.90 5.17
CA ARG A 74 -34.98 -23.86 4.19
C ARG A 74 -33.90 -24.43 3.27
N ILE A 75 -32.94 -23.58 2.85
CA ILE A 75 -31.84 -23.96 1.95
C ILE A 75 -30.85 -24.89 2.68
N GLY A 76 -30.44 -24.54 3.91
CA GLY A 76 -29.52 -25.37 4.69
C GLY A 76 -30.10 -26.75 4.97
N ARG A 77 -31.38 -26.82 5.37
CA ARG A 77 -32.10 -28.09 5.56
C ARG A 77 -32.11 -28.94 4.29
N ARG A 78 -32.45 -28.36 3.13
CA ARG A 78 -32.47 -29.07 1.85
C ARG A 78 -31.09 -29.60 1.46
N ASN A 79 -30.03 -28.81 1.65
CA ASN A 79 -28.66 -29.22 1.33
C ASN A 79 -28.18 -30.35 2.24
N MET A 80 -28.47 -30.26 3.54
CA MET A 80 -28.15 -31.30 4.51
C MET A 80 -28.88 -32.61 4.19
N ASN A 81 -30.17 -32.55 3.89
CA ASN A 81 -30.96 -33.71 3.51
C ASN A 81 -30.41 -34.41 2.26
N ARG A 82 -30.03 -33.64 1.24
CA ARG A 82 -29.42 -34.19 0.01
C ARG A 82 -28.05 -34.78 0.25
N ARG A 83 -27.24 -34.16 1.11
CA ARG A 83 -25.86 -34.60 1.35
C ARG A 83 -25.80 -35.85 2.23
N LEU A 84 -26.66 -35.93 3.23
CA LEU A 84 -26.72 -37.01 4.23
C LEU A 84 -27.81 -38.04 3.92
N ASN A 85 -28.49 -37.93 2.77
CA ASN A 85 -29.63 -38.77 2.38
C ASN A 85 -30.71 -38.88 3.47
N LEU A 86 -31.11 -37.75 4.05
CA LEU A 86 -32.14 -37.66 5.09
C LEU A 86 -33.49 -37.24 4.50
N ASP A 87 -34.56 -37.94 4.88
CA ASP A 87 -35.94 -37.61 4.49
C ASP A 87 -36.64 -36.80 5.59
N ILE A 88 -36.27 -35.52 5.73
CA ILE A 88 -36.84 -34.58 6.70
C ILE A 88 -37.56 -33.45 5.96
N PRO A 89 -38.77 -33.04 6.36
CA PRO A 89 -39.48 -31.94 5.70
C PRO A 89 -38.66 -30.63 5.68
N GLN A 90 -38.66 -29.93 4.54
CA GLN A 90 -37.92 -28.67 4.36
C GLN A 90 -38.41 -27.52 5.26
N ASN A 91 -39.61 -27.64 5.83
CA ASN A 91 -40.18 -26.67 6.77
C ASN A 91 -39.44 -26.68 8.12
N ASN A 92 -38.69 -27.74 8.43
CA ASN A 92 -37.92 -27.81 9.67
C ASN A 92 -36.56 -27.10 9.49
N THR A 93 -36.52 -25.81 9.84
CA THR A 93 -35.35 -24.94 9.66
C THR A 93 -34.28 -25.11 10.72
N PHE A 94 -34.56 -25.84 11.80
CA PHE A 94 -33.66 -26.03 12.93
C PHE A 94 -32.88 -27.33 12.83
N LEU A 95 -31.65 -27.34 13.32
CA LEU A 95 -30.83 -28.57 13.39
C LEU A 95 -31.48 -29.60 14.33
N LEU A 96 -31.43 -30.89 13.97
CA LEU A 96 -31.92 -32.00 14.78
C LEU A 96 -30.75 -32.87 15.28
N PRO A 97 -30.88 -33.54 16.43
CA PRO A 97 -29.87 -34.49 16.90
C PRO A 97 -29.51 -35.57 15.87
N ARG A 98 -30.51 -36.07 15.12
CA ARG A 98 -30.32 -37.05 14.06
C ARG A 98 -29.38 -36.57 12.94
N ASP A 99 -29.41 -35.27 12.63
CA ASP A 99 -28.54 -34.69 11.60
C ASP A 99 -27.05 -34.80 11.98
N VAL A 100 -26.76 -34.61 13.27
CA VAL A 100 -25.38 -34.68 13.81
C VAL A 100 -24.86 -36.11 13.76
N LEU A 101 -25.69 -37.10 14.10
CA LEU A 101 -25.33 -38.51 14.01
C LEU A 101 -25.09 -38.93 12.56
N ALA A 102 -25.99 -38.57 11.64
CA ALA A 102 -25.83 -38.86 10.22
C ALA A 102 -24.59 -38.17 9.61
N ALA A 103 -24.27 -36.95 10.04
CA ALA A 103 -23.05 -36.26 9.62
C ALA A 103 -21.78 -36.99 10.12
N ALA A 104 -21.80 -37.51 11.33
CA ALA A 104 -20.68 -38.27 11.88
C ALA A 104 -20.50 -39.62 11.17
N ASP A 105 -21.59 -40.34 10.87
CA ASP A 105 -21.55 -41.55 10.05
C ASP A 105 -20.96 -41.28 8.66
N HIS A 106 -21.37 -40.18 8.03
CA HIS A 106 -20.83 -39.77 6.73
C HIS A 106 -19.33 -39.47 6.78
N LEU A 107 -18.85 -38.80 7.84
CA LEU A 107 -17.42 -38.54 8.05
C LEU A 107 -16.61 -39.83 8.24
N ILE A 108 -17.17 -40.80 8.97
CA ILE A 108 -16.56 -42.12 9.13
C ILE A 108 -16.49 -42.81 7.76
N GLY A 109 -17.58 -42.81 6.99
CA GLY A 109 -17.62 -43.36 5.63
C GLY A 109 -16.53 -42.77 4.72
N ILE A 110 -16.33 -41.45 4.73
CA ILE A 110 -15.26 -40.78 3.97
C ILE A 110 -13.87 -41.29 4.38
N LYS A 111 -13.62 -41.50 5.68
CA LYS A 111 -12.34 -42.04 6.17
C LYS A 111 -12.05 -43.44 5.63
N PHE A 112 -13.08 -44.24 5.38
CA PHE A 112 -12.99 -45.56 4.75
C PHE A 112 -13.07 -45.53 3.22
N GLY A 113 -13.04 -44.35 2.59
CA GLY A 113 -13.10 -44.18 1.13
C GLY A 113 -14.50 -44.28 0.53
N MET A 114 -15.54 -44.40 1.35
CA MET A 114 -16.95 -44.38 0.91
C MET A 114 -17.43 -42.93 0.79
N GLY A 115 -17.06 -42.28 -0.33
CA GLY A 115 -17.55 -40.95 -0.71
C GLY A 115 -16.46 -39.93 -1.04
N THR A 116 -16.87 -38.78 -1.59
CA THR A 116 -15.98 -37.69 -1.97
C THR A 116 -16.06 -36.52 -1.00
N LEU A 117 -14.93 -35.82 -0.81
CA LEU A 117 -14.90 -34.53 -0.13
C LEU A 117 -15.63 -33.46 -0.95
N ASP A 118 -16.21 -32.48 -0.26
CA ASP A 118 -16.89 -31.37 -0.92
C ASP A 118 -15.88 -30.30 -1.34
N ASP A 119 -15.99 -29.85 -2.59
CA ASP A 119 -15.24 -28.70 -3.08
C ASP A 119 -15.97 -27.39 -2.71
N MET A 120 -15.37 -26.62 -1.81
CA MET A 120 -15.87 -25.31 -1.38
C MET A 120 -15.98 -24.31 -2.54
N ASN A 121 -15.15 -24.45 -3.59
CA ASN A 121 -15.11 -23.48 -4.68
C ASN A 121 -16.19 -23.67 -5.73
N HIS A 122 -16.73 -24.88 -5.85
CA HIS A 122 -17.80 -25.18 -6.80
C HIS A 122 -19.05 -24.33 -6.54
N LEU A 123 -19.65 -23.76 -7.59
CA LEU A 123 -20.86 -22.94 -7.47
C LEU A 123 -22.09 -23.69 -6.96
N LYS A 124 -22.02 -25.01 -6.79
CA LYS A 124 -23.08 -25.82 -6.15
C LYS A 124 -23.14 -25.61 -4.64
N ASN A 125 -21.99 -25.24 -4.06
CA ASN A 125 -21.80 -25.01 -2.63
C ASN A 125 -21.78 -23.52 -2.28
N LYS A 126 -21.87 -22.64 -3.29
CA LYS A 126 -21.96 -21.19 -3.14
C LYS A 126 -23.35 -20.71 -3.51
N ARG A 127 -23.85 -19.68 -2.82
CA ARG A 127 -25.13 -19.03 -3.14
C ARG A 127 -24.93 -17.53 -3.31
N ILE A 128 -25.68 -16.93 -4.22
CA ILE A 128 -25.78 -15.47 -4.28
C ILE A 128 -26.76 -15.02 -3.20
N ARG A 129 -26.37 -14.00 -2.44
CA ARG A 129 -27.27 -13.24 -1.56
C ARG A 129 -27.66 -11.97 -2.29
N SER A 130 -28.95 -11.80 -2.54
CA SER A 130 -29.51 -10.59 -3.13
C SER A 130 -29.64 -9.48 -2.08
N ILE A 131 -29.93 -8.26 -2.53
CA ILE A 131 -30.26 -7.13 -1.65
C ILE A 131 -31.45 -7.48 -0.75
N ALA A 132 -32.45 -8.18 -1.28
CA ALA A 132 -33.61 -8.63 -0.52
C ALA A 132 -33.21 -9.56 0.64
N ASP A 133 -32.31 -10.52 0.40
CA ASP A 133 -31.83 -11.43 1.44
C ASP A 133 -31.03 -10.71 2.54
N LEU A 134 -30.27 -9.68 2.18
CA LEU A 134 -29.50 -8.89 3.14
C LEU A 134 -30.40 -7.98 3.97
N LEU A 135 -31.39 -7.34 3.33
CA LEU A 135 -32.39 -6.53 4.01
C LEU A 135 -33.29 -7.38 4.91
N GLN A 136 -33.61 -8.61 4.52
CA GLN A 136 -34.37 -9.54 5.35
C GLN A 136 -33.63 -9.87 6.64
N ASP A 137 -32.33 -10.14 6.59
CA ASP A 137 -31.50 -10.37 7.79
C ASP A 137 -31.49 -9.13 8.70
N GLN A 138 -31.26 -7.94 8.13
CA GLN A 138 -31.23 -6.69 8.90
C GLN A 138 -32.60 -6.39 9.53
N PHE A 139 -33.67 -6.63 8.79
CA PHE A 139 -35.03 -6.50 9.30
C PHE A 139 -35.30 -7.49 10.44
N GLY A 140 -34.86 -8.74 10.31
CA GLY A 140 -34.92 -9.73 11.38
C GLY A 140 -34.19 -9.27 12.65
N LEU A 141 -32.97 -8.74 12.51
CA LEU A 141 -32.22 -8.17 13.63
C LEU A 141 -32.94 -6.97 14.27
N ALA A 142 -33.54 -6.09 13.46
CA ALA A 142 -34.30 -4.96 13.94
C ALA A 142 -35.57 -5.40 14.71
N LEU A 143 -36.24 -6.46 14.26
CA LEU A 143 -37.38 -7.06 14.97
C LEU A 143 -36.97 -7.66 16.31
N VAL A 144 -35.83 -8.35 16.39
CA VAL A 144 -35.32 -8.87 17.67
C VAL A 144 -35.00 -7.72 18.64
N ARG A 145 -34.41 -6.62 18.16
CA ARG A 145 -34.17 -5.42 18.98
C ARG A 145 -35.49 -4.80 19.45
N LEU A 146 -36.47 -4.73 18.57
CA LEU A 146 -37.81 -4.24 18.89
C LEU A 146 -38.49 -5.13 19.94
N GLU A 147 -38.42 -6.46 19.79
CA GLU A 147 -38.96 -7.43 20.76
C GLU A 147 -38.32 -7.24 22.14
N ASN A 148 -37.00 -7.07 22.20
CA ASN A 148 -36.28 -6.83 23.45
C ASN A 148 -36.68 -5.49 24.09
N ALA A 149 -36.83 -4.43 23.29
CA ALA A 149 -37.30 -3.13 23.77
C ALA A 149 -38.73 -3.22 24.31
N VAL A 150 -39.64 -3.85 23.57
CA VAL A 150 -41.04 -4.10 23.96
C VAL A 150 -41.10 -4.92 25.25
N ARG A 151 -40.30 -5.99 25.37
CA ARG A 151 -40.23 -6.79 26.60
C ARG A 151 -39.74 -5.97 27.79
N GLY A 152 -38.72 -5.13 27.57
CA GLY A 152 -38.23 -4.18 28.58
C GLY A 152 -39.30 -3.18 29.03
N THR A 153 -40.02 -2.57 28.09
CA THR A 153 -41.10 -1.62 28.40
C THR A 153 -42.27 -2.29 29.10
N ILE A 154 -42.64 -3.52 28.72
CA ILE A 154 -43.68 -4.30 29.41
C ILE A 154 -43.24 -4.61 30.84
N CYS A 155 -42.00 -5.07 31.05
CA CYS A 155 -41.47 -5.31 32.39
C CYS A 155 -41.45 -4.03 33.25
N GLY A 156 -41.10 -2.88 32.65
CA GLY A 156 -41.18 -1.57 33.31
C GLY A 156 -42.62 -1.16 33.64
N ALA A 157 -43.54 -1.32 32.70
CA ALA A 157 -44.96 -0.99 32.89
C ALA A 157 -45.62 -1.85 33.98
N ILE A 158 -45.29 -3.16 34.05
CA ILE A 158 -45.74 -4.07 35.11
C ILE A 158 -45.22 -3.60 36.48
N ARG A 159 -43.95 -3.18 36.57
CA ARG A 159 -43.39 -2.64 37.83
C ARG A 159 -44.10 -1.36 38.29
N HIS A 160 -44.56 -0.53 37.36
CA HIS A 160 -45.23 0.74 37.65
C HIS A 160 -46.78 0.67 37.59
N LYS A 161 -47.37 -0.52 37.45
CA LYS A 161 -48.84 -0.74 37.30
C LYS A 161 -49.50 0.12 36.20
N LEU A 162 -48.78 0.39 35.11
CA LEU A 162 -49.30 1.11 33.95
C LEU A 162 -49.84 0.12 32.91
N ILE A 163 -50.96 0.45 32.25
CA ILE A 163 -51.49 -0.33 31.12
C ILE A 163 -50.77 0.13 29.84
N PRO A 164 -49.92 -0.69 29.22
CA PRO A 164 -49.21 -0.28 28.01
C PRO A 164 -50.16 -0.30 26.79
N THR A 165 -50.18 0.77 26.00
CA THR A 165 -50.86 0.82 24.70
C THR A 165 -49.91 0.39 23.57
N PRO A 166 -50.40 -0.20 22.47
CA PRO A 166 -49.55 -0.65 21.35
C PRO A 166 -48.67 0.47 20.74
N GLN A 167 -49.18 1.70 20.70
CA GLN A 167 -48.44 2.87 20.21
C GLN A 167 -47.22 3.22 21.09
N ASN A 168 -47.32 2.98 22.41
CA ASN A 168 -46.22 3.23 23.35
C ASN A 168 -45.21 2.08 23.41
N LEU A 169 -45.57 0.89 22.90
CA LEU A 169 -44.71 -0.29 22.87
C LEU A 169 -43.84 -0.35 21.60
N VAL A 170 -44.40 0.05 20.45
CA VAL A 170 -43.72 -0.10 19.15
C VAL A 170 -43.05 1.21 18.74
N THR A 171 -41.72 1.28 18.87
CA THR A 171 -40.93 2.44 18.43
C THR A 171 -40.33 2.20 17.04
N SER A 172 -40.50 3.15 16.12
CA SER A 172 -39.94 3.08 14.75
C SER A 172 -38.42 3.29 14.69
N THR A 173 -37.82 3.88 15.73
CA THR A 173 -36.39 4.22 15.78
C THR A 173 -35.48 3.01 15.59
N SER A 174 -35.83 1.84 16.15
CA SER A 174 -35.06 0.61 15.99
C SER A 174 -34.98 0.16 14.53
N LEU A 175 -36.05 0.38 13.76
CA LEU A 175 -36.09 0.05 12.34
C LEU A 175 -35.32 1.10 11.52
N THR A 176 -35.63 2.39 11.71
CA THR A 176 -34.99 3.47 10.92
C THR A 176 -33.48 3.49 11.12
N THR A 177 -32.99 3.39 12.36
CA THR A 177 -31.55 3.35 12.65
C THR A 177 -30.85 2.14 12.02
N THR A 178 -31.52 0.99 11.94
CA THR A 178 -30.94 -0.21 11.33
C THR A 178 -30.87 -0.06 9.80
N TYR A 179 -31.90 0.51 9.16
CA TYR A 179 -31.88 0.81 7.72
C TYR A 179 -30.87 1.90 7.36
N GLU A 180 -30.80 2.98 8.14
CA GLU A 180 -29.81 4.06 7.95
C GLU A 180 -28.38 3.51 8.09
N SER A 181 -28.14 2.66 9.10
CA SER A 181 -26.86 1.97 9.29
C SER A 181 -26.54 1.06 8.11
N PHE A 182 -27.51 0.30 7.60
CA PHE A 182 -27.31 -0.57 6.43
C PHE A 182 -26.96 0.23 5.18
N PHE A 183 -27.76 1.21 4.78
CA PHE A 183 -27.49 1.95 3.55
C PHE A 183 -26.28 2.89 3.65
N GLY A 184 -25.96 3.38 4.86
CA GLY A 184 -24.83 4.30 5.09
C GLY A 184 -23.47 3.62 5.30
N LEU A 185 -23.42 2.51 6.05
CA LEU A 185 -22.16 1.91 6.52
C LEU A 185 -21.88 0.53 5.92
N HIS A 186 -22.87 -0.16 5.36
CA HIS A 186 -22.68 -1.52 4.90
C HIS A 186 -21.72 -1.57 3.68
N PRO A 187 -20.68 -2.45 3.66
CA PRO A 187 -19.68 -2.47 2.59
C PRO A 187 -20.22 -2.76 1.18
N LEU A 188 -21.36 -3.45 1.11
CA LEU A 188 -22.05 -3.73 -0.17
C LEU A 188 -22.98 -2.58 -0.61
N SER A 189 -23.27 -1.62 0.26
CA SER A 189 -23.96 -0.37 -0.12
C SER A 189 -22.93 0.60 -0.70
N GLN A 190 -22.77 0.57 -2.01
CA GLN A 190 -21.76 1.36 -2.72
C GLN A 190 -22.40 2.54 -3.45
N VAL A 191 -21.70 3.66 -3.54
CA VAL A 191 -22.13 4.79 -4.37
C VAL A 191 -22.17 4.32 -5.82
N PHE A 192 -23.35 4.42 -6.44
CA PHE A 192 -23.54 3.95 -7.80
C PHE A 192 -22.63 4.70 -8.77
N ASP A 193 -21.88 3.96 -9.58
CA ASP A 193 -20.87 4.55 -10.46
C ASP A 193 -21.51 4.96 -11.79
N ARG A 194 -21.69 6.27 -11.96
CA ARG A 194 -22.31 6.90 -13.14
C ARG A 194 -21.28 7.61 -14.02
N THR A 195 -20.10 7.01 -14.22
CA THR A 195 -19.10 7.55 -15.14
C THR A 195 -19.62 7.54 -16.58
N ASN A 196 -20.05 6.36 -17.06
CA ASN A 196 -20.64 6.14 -18.38
C ASN A 196 -21.74 5.05 -18.31
N PRO A 197 -22.53 4.82 -19.38
CA PRO A 197 -23.63 3.85 -19.37
C PRO A 197 -23.19 2.40 -19.12
N LEU A 198 -22.04 1.99 -19.65
CA LEU A 198 -21.50 0.64 -19.45
C LEU A 198 -21.19 0.38 -17.98
N THR A 199 -20.55 1.33 -17.30
CA THR A 199 -20.19 1.22 -15.88
C THR A 199 -21.41 1.05 -14.99
N GLN A 200 -22.52 1.70 -15.33
CA GLN A 200 -23.78 1.59 -14.60
C GLN A 200 -24.33 0.15 -14.64
N ILE A 201 -24.34 -0.46 -15.82
CA ILE A 201 -24.79 -1.85 -15.98
C ILE A 201 -23.85 -2.82 -15.28
N VAL A 202 -22.54 -2.66 -15.49
CA VAL A 202 -21.55 -3.58 -14.92
C VAL A 202 -21.56 -3.50 -13.39
N HIS A 203 -21.72 -2.31 -12.80
CA HIS A 203 -21.87 -2.16 -11.35
C HIS A 203 -23.14 -2.87 -10.86
N GLY A 204 -24.28 -2.72 -11.55
CA GLY A 204 -25.52 -3.42 -11.20
C GLY A 204 -25.44 -4.95 -11.27
N ARG A 205 -24.52 -5.50 -12.08
CA ARG A 205 -24.31 -6.94 -12.29
C ARG A 205 -23.07 -7.51 -11.58
N LYS A 206 -22.51 -6.76 -10.63
CA LYS A 206 -21.28 -7.09 -9.92
C LYS A 206 -21.54 -8.14 -8.83
N LEU A 207 -20.70 -9.17 -8.79
CA LEU A 207 -20.63 -10.19 -7.75
C LEU A 207 -19.48 -9.86 -6.79
N SER A 208 -19.72 -10.00 -5.48
CA SER A 208 -18.70 -9.80 -4.44
C SER A 208 -18.69 -10.97 -3.46
N TYR A 209 -17.51 -11.53 -3.21
CA TYR A 209 -17.26 -12.44 -2.09
C TYR A 209 -16.96 -11.70 -0.77
N LEU A 210 -16.77 -10.38 -0.85
CA LEU A 210 -16.44 -9.53 0.29
C LEU A 210 -17.68 -9.07 1.05
N GLY A 211 -17.54 -8.83 2.35
CA GLY A 211 -18.60 -8.26 3.20
C GLY A 211 -18.93 -9.14 4.42
N PRO A 212 -19.90 -8.73 5.25
CA PRO A 212 -20.31 -9.50 6.43
C PRO A 212 -20.88 -10.87 6.00
N GLY A 213 -20.38 -11.95 6.62
CA GLY A 213 -20.69 -13.33 6.22
C GLY A 213 -19.92 -13.84 5.00
N GLY A 214 -19.06 -13.01 4.39
CA GLY A 214 -18.15 -13.37 3.33
C GLY A 214 -16.69 -13.39 3.78
N LEU A 215 -15.79 -13.15 2.82
CA LEU A 215 -14.34 -13.12 3.05
C LEU A 215 -13.83 -11.67 3.15
N THR A 216 -12.60 -11.52 3.63
CA THR A 216 -11.87 -10.26 3.51
C THR A 216 -10.75 -10.43 2.48
N GLY A 217 -10.36 -9.34 1.80
CA GLY A 217 -9.29 -9.41 0.78
C GLY A 217 -7.98 -9.99 1.32
N ARG A 218 -7.69 -9.85 2.61
CA ARG A 218 -6.47 -10.38 3.25
C ARG A 218 -6.60 -11.84 3.70
N THR A 219 -7.80 -12.29 4.05
CA THR A 219 -8.03 -13.68 4.52
C THR A 219 -8.34 -14.66 3.38
N ALA A 220 -8.67 -14.15 2.19
CA ALA A 220 -8.97 -15.00 1.04
C ALA A 220 -7.72 -15.72 0.52
N SER A 221 -7.78 -17.05 0.50
CA SER A 221 -6.71 -17.90 -0.05
C SER A 221 -6.65 -17.82 -1.58
N PHE A 222 -5.50 -18.18 -2.15
CA PHE A 222 -5.30 -18.22 -3.60
C PHE A 222 -6.34 -19.09 -4.31
N ARG A 223 -6.68 -20.26 -3.75
CA ARG A 223 -7.67 -21.19 -4.33
C ARG A 223 -9.06 -20.57 -4.50
N ILE A 224 -9.46 -19.60 -3.68
CA ILE A 224 -10.79 -18.97 -3.79
C ILE A 224 -10.80 -17.91 -4.89
N ARG A 225 -9.64 -17.32 -5.19
CA ARG A 225 -9.47 -16.30 -6.23
C ARG A 225 -9.37 -16.90 -7.62
N ASP A 226 -9.03 -18.18 -7.70
CA ASP A 226 -8.84 -18.90 -8.95
C ASP A 226 -10.16 -19.15 -9.70
N ILE A 227 -10.06 -19.37 -11.00
CA ILE A 227 -11.22 -19.59 -11.88
C ILE A 227 -11.59 -21.07 -11.83
N HIS A 228 -12.75 -21.37 -11.24
CA HIS A 228 -13.24 -22.74 -11.15
C HIS A 228 -14.08 -23.10 -12.42
N PRO A 229 -13.99 -24.32 -12.99
CA PRO A 229 -14.76 -24.73 -14.19
C PRO A 229 -16.27 -24.47 -14.12
N SER A 230 -16.88 -24.66 -12.94
CA SER A 230 -18.29 -24.31 -12.69
C SER A 230 -18.67 -22.85 -13.02
N HIS A 231 -17.72 -21.91 -13.07
CA HIS A 231 -17.94 -20.51 -13.48
C HIS A 231 -18.34 -20.35 -14.94
N TYR A 232 -18.04 -21.35 -15.79
CA TYR A 232 -18.29 -21.31 -17.23
C TYR A 232 -19.76 -20.99 -17.55
N GLY A 233 -20.01 -19.90 -18.29
CA GLY A 233 -21.36 -19.44 -18.62
C GLY A 233 -22.13 -18.76 -17.49
N ARG A 234 -21.52 -18.58 -16.30
CA ARG A 234 -22.15 -18.08 -15.07
C ARG A 234 -21.48 -16.82 -14.53
N ILE A 235 -20.18 -16.90 -14.30
CA ILE A 235 -19.34 -15.79 -13.85
C ILE A 235 -18.29 -15.57 -14.93
N CYS A 236 -18.08 -14.32 -15.32
CA CYS A 236 -17.09 -14.02 -16.34
C CYS A 236 -15.67 -14.34 -15.82
N PRO A 237 -14.86 -15.10 -16.57
CA PRO A 237 -13.48 -15.39 -16.18
C PRO A 237 -12.52 -14.21 -16.39
N ILE A 238 -12.90 -13.22 -17.22
CA ILE A 238 -12.03 -12.10 -17.62
C ILE A 238 -12.28 -10.85 -16.75
N ASP A 239 -13.55 -10.49 -16.53
CA ASP A 239 -13.91 -9.23 -15.86
C ASP A 239 -13.81 -9.34 -14.33
N THR A 240 -12.63 -9.01 -13.82
CA THR A 240 -12.31 -8.89 -12.39
C THR A 240 -11.39 -7.69 -12.12
N SER A 241 -11.23 -7.31 -10.86
CA SER A 241 -10.32 -6.23 -10.47
C SER A 241 -8.84 -6.67 -10.52
N GLU A 242 -7.93 -5.78 -10.93
CA GLU A 242 -6.49 -6.06 -11.01
C GLU A 242 -5.75 -6.01 -9.66
N GLY A 243 -6.35 -5.37 -8.65
CA GLY A 243 -5.72 -5.16 -7.35
C GLY A 243 -5.90 -6.31 -6.36
N ILE A 244 -5.85 -5.99 -5.06
CA ILE A 244 -6.01 -6.97 -3.97
C ILE A 244 -7.33 -7.76 -4.00
N ASN A 245 -8.32 -7.31 -4.78
CA ASN A 245 -9.62 -7.95 -4.89
C ASN A 245 -9.75 -8.88 -6.12
N VAL A 246 -8.65 -9.16 -6.83
CA VAL A 246 -8.64 -10.10 -7.97
C VAL A 246 -9.28 -11.44 -7.61
N GLY A 247 -10.21 -11.90 -8.44
CA GLY A 247 -11.00 -13.12 -8.23
C GLY A 247 -12.09 -13.02 -7.15
N LEU A 248 -12.06 -11.99 -6.28
CA LEU A 248 -13.05 -11.78 -5.22
C LEU A 248 -14.23 -10.92 -5.65
N ILE A 249 -13.98 -10.07 -6.66
CA ILE A 249 -14.97 -9.24 -7.31
C ILE A 249 -15.01 -9.65 -8.78
N GLY A 250 -16.18 -10.00 -9.27
CA GLY A 250 -16.38 -10.37 -10.68
C GLY A 250 -17.71 -9.87 -11.20
N SER A 251 -17.97 -10.14 -12.47
CA SER A 251 -19.25 -9.80 -13.12
C SER A 251 -19.99 -11.06 -13.55
N LEU A 252 -21.32 -11.02 -13.47
CA LEU A 252 -22.16 -12.09 -14.03
C LEU A 252 -22.06 -12.11 -15.56
N ALA A 253 -22.12 -13.31 -16.15
CA ALA A 253 -22.21 -13.46 -17.59
C ALA A 253 -23.56 -12.92 -18.13
N ILE A 254 -23.66 -12.65 -19.44
CA ILE A 254 -24.80 -11.90 -20.03
C ILE A 254 -26.15 -12.57 -19.74
N HIS A 255 -26.31 -13.85 -20.07
CA HIS A 255 -27.61 -14.54 -20.08
C HIS A 255 -27.97 -15.25 -18.77
N VAL A 256 -27.24 -14.94 -17.71
CA VAL A 256 -27.38 -15.61 -16.43
C VAL A 256 -28.67 -15.21 -15.72
N ARG A 257 -29.32 -16.21 -15.12
CA ARG A 257 -30.48 -16.02 -14.24
C ARG A 257 -30.13 -16.44 -12.82
N ILE A 258 -30.65 -15.69 -11.84
CA ILE A 258 -30.61 -16.09 -10.44
C ILE A 258 -31.88 -16.90 -10.16
N GLY A 259 -31.70 -18.17 -9.80
CA GLY A 259 -32.81 -19.04 -9.42
C GLY A 259 -33.41 -18.65 -8.06
N HIS A 260 -34.60 -19.17 -7.75
CA HIS A 260 -35.33 -18.86 -6.51
C HIS A 260 -34.54 -19.14 -5.22
N TRP A 261 -33.55 -20.03 -5.29
CA TRP A 261 -32.71 -20.43 -4.15
C TRP A 261 -31.33 -19.77 -4.14
N GLY A 262 -31.12 -18.75 -4.98
CA GLY A 262 -29.84 -18.05 -5.10
C GLY A 262 -28.77 -18.82 -5.88
N SER A 263 -29.16 -19.85 -6.65
CA SER A 263 -28.28 -20.58 -7.58
C SER A 263 -28.12 -19.82 -8.90
N ILE A 264 -26.91 -19.85 -9.47
CA ILE A 264 -26.60 -19.19 -10.74
C ILE A 264 -26.90 -20.14 -11.90
N GLU A 265 -27.94 -19.84 -12.67
CA GLU A 265 -28.42 -20.68 -13.76
C GLU A 265 -28.03 -20.10 -15.13
N SER A 266 -27.60 -20.98 -16.03
CA SER A 266 -27.24 -20.62 -17.41
C SER A 266 -28.16 -21.32 -18.40
N PRO A 267 -28.56 -20.64 -19.49
CA PRO A 267 -29.47 -21.21 -20.48
C PRO A 267 -28.73 -22.06 -21.52
N PHE A 268 -29.31 -23.18 -21.94
CA PHE A 268 -28.79 -24.04 -23.01
C PHE A 268 -29.94 -24.53 -23.89
N TYR A 269 -29.63 -24.91 -25.13
CA TYR A 269 -30.57 -25.62 -25.99
C TYR A 269 -30.53 -27.11 -25.70
N GLU A 270 -31.70 -27.71 -25.53
CA GLU A 270 -31.84 -29.16 -25.42
C GLU A 270 -31.85 -29.82 -26.80
N ILE A 271 -30.97 -30.82 -26.99
CA ILE A 271 -30.90 -31.61 -28.20
C ILE A 271 -31.76 -32.86 -27.96
N SER A 272 -32.95 -32.89 -28.57
CA SER A 272 -33.79 -34.09 -28.57
C SER A 272 -33.91 -34.65 -29.99
N GLU A 273 -33.86 -35.98 -30.13
CA GLU A 273 -33.99 -36.64 -31.45
C GLU A 273 -35.37 -36.43 -32.10
N ARG A 274 -36.38 -35.99 -31.34
CA ARG A 274 -37.79 -36.03 -31.75
C ARG A 274 -38.48 -34.67 -31.93
N SER A 275 -37.93 -33.55 -31.44
CA SER A 275 -38.57 -32.22 -31.54
C SER A 275 -37.90 -31.30 -32.57
N LYS A 276 -38.72 -30.65 -33.41
CA LYS A 276 -38.28 -29.60 -34.35
C LYS A 276 -38.06 -28.24 -33.65
N GLU A 277 -38.55 -28.08 -32.42
CA GLU A 277 -38.45 -26.84 -31.66
C GLU A 277 -37.28 -26.90 -30.67
N ALA A 278 -36.43 -25.88 -30.72
CA ALA A 278 -35.30 -25.71 -29.83
C ALA A 278 -35.80 -25.18 -28.47
N GLN A 279 -35.90 -26.05 -27.47
CA GLN A 279 -36.32 -25.68 -26.12
C GLN A 279 -35.11 -25.15 -25.32
N ILE A 280 -35.27 -23.97 -24.70
CA ILE A 280 -34.25 -23.38 -23.82
C ILE A 280 -34.45 -23.90 -22.40
N VAL A 281 -33.41 -24.51 -21.83
CA VAL A 281 -33.38 -25.06 -20.46
C VAL A 281 -32.35 -24.31 -19.62
N TYR A 282 -32.74 -23.84 -18.44
CA TYR A 282 -31.85 -23.20 -17.48
C TYR A 282 -31.25 -24.26 -16.54
N LEU A 283 -29.93 -24.39 -16.55
CA LEU A 283 -29.21 -25.35 -15.72
C LEU A 283 -28.53 -24.72 -14.52
N SER A 284 -28.85 -25.25 -13.33
CA SER A 284 -28.11 -24.98 -12.10
C SER A 284 -26.78 -25.75 -12.06
N PRO A 285 -25.77 -25.27 -11.33
CA PRO A 285 -24.46 -25.92 -11.25
C PRO A 285 -24.51 -27.38 -10.75
N ASN A 286 -25.55 -27.72 -9.99
CA ASN A 286 -25.75 -29.06 -9.44
C ASN A 286 -26.25 -30.05 -10.49
N ARG A 287 -27.00 -29.57 -11.49
CA ARG A 287 -27.51 -30.42 -12.59
C ARG A 287 -26.53 -30.48 -13.75
N ASP A 288 -25.75 -29.44 -13.91
CA ASP A 288 -24.73 -29.28 -14.95
C ASP A 288 -23.76 -30.46 -15.08
N GLU A 289 -23.34 -31.04 -13.94
CA GLU A 289 -22.40 -32.18 -13.91
C GLU A 289 -22.95 -33.47 -14.55
N TYR A 290 -24.26 -33.59 -14.72
CA TYR A 290 -24.91 -34.78 -15.30
C TYR A 290 -25.12 -34.68 -16.81
N TYR A 291 -24.97 -33.49 -17.40
CA TYR A 291 -25.19 -33.27 -18.83
C TYR A 291 -23.86 -33.12 -19.58
N MET A 292 -23.88 -33.51 -20.85
CA MET A 292 -22.76 -33.30 -21.78
C MET A 292 -23.13 -32.09 -22.64
N VAL A 293 -22.35 -31.02 -22.53
CA VAL A 293 -22.65 -29.72 -23.13
C VAL A 293 -21.65 -29.43 -24.24
N ALA A 294 -22.11 -29.35 -25.50
CA ALA A 294 -21.28 -28.96 -26.64
C ALA A 294 -20.71 -27.54 -26.46
N ALA A 295 -19.43 -27.37 -26.76
CA ALA A 295 -18.76 -26.07 -26.81
C ALA A 295 -18.77 -25.51 -28.25
N GLY A 296 -19.16 -24.25 -28.41
CA GLY A 296 -19.04 -23.53 -29.69
C GLY A 296 -20.25 -23.58 -30.64
N ASN A 297 -20.04 -23.04 -31.83
CA ASN A 297 -21.03 -22.85 -32.90
C ASN A 297 -20.98 -23.99 -33.94
N SER A 298 -20.88 -25.26 -33.55
CA SER A 298 -21.09 -26.34 -34.51
C SER A 298 -22.52 -26.22 -35.05
N LEU A 299 -22.63 -25.72 -36.28
CA LEU A 299 -23.88 -25.30 -36.95
C LEU A 299 -24.70 -26.52 -37.38
N ALA A 300 -25.16 -27.33 -36.43
CA ALA A 300 -26.15 -28.37 -36.70
C ALA A 300 -27.57 -27.78 -36.75
N LEU A 301 -27.83 -26.89 -37.72
CA LEU A 301 -29.20 -26.47 -38.07
C LEU A 301 -29.57 -26.79 -39.52
N ASN A 302 -28.60 -27.12 -40.38
CA ASN A 302 -28.86 -27.63 -41.72
C ASN A 302 -28.57 -29.13 -41.75
N ARG A 303 -29.63 -29.95 -41.72
CA ARG A 303 -29.58 -31.43 -41.88
C ARG A 303 -28.85 -31.95 -43.14
N GLY A 304 -28.34 -31.08 -44.00
CA GLY A 304 -27.66 -31.42 -45.25
C GLY A 304 -26.13 -31.45 -45.19
N ILE A 305 -25.49 -31.03 -44.09
CA ILE A 305 -24.02 -31.01 -43.98
C ILE A 305 -23.61 -31.92 -42.82
N GLN A 306 -23.05 -33.08 -43.17
CA GLN A 306 -22.71 -34.18 -42.29
C GLN A 306 -21.21 -34.13 -41.90
N GLU A 307 -20.67 -32.96 -41.55
CA GLU A 307 -19.21 -32.74 -41.51
C GLU A 307 -18.55 -32.64 -40.11
N GLU A 308 -19.26 -32.84 -38.99
CA GLU A 308 -18.58 -33.08 -37.70
C GLU A 308 -19.19 -34.28 -36.97
N GLN A 309 -18.58 -35.47 -37.12
CA GLN A 309 -18.94 -36.66 -36.32
C GLN A 309 -18.56 -36.52 -34.85
N VAL A 310 -17.60 -35.64 -34.52
CA VAL A 310 -17.04 -35.47 -33.17
C VAL A 310 -16.95 -33.98 -32.84
N VAL A 311 -17.46 -33.59 -31.68
CA VAL A 311 -17.50 -32.19 -31.21
C VAL A 311 -16.88 -32.11 -29.81
N PRO A 312 -16.12 -31.05 -29.49
CA PRO A 312 -15.68 -30.80 -28.12
C PRO A 312 -16.89 -30.54 -27.22
N ALA A 313 -17.09 -31.39 -26.23
CA ALA A 313 -18.15 -31.29 -25.25
C ALA A 313 -17.56 -31.24 -23.83
N ARG A 314 -18.13 -30.39 -23.00
CA ARG A 314 -17.83 -30.35 -21.58
C ARG A 314 -18.65 -31.42 -20.86
N TYR A 315 -17.96 -32.25 -20.08
CA TYR A 315 -18.59 -33.19 -19.15
C TYR A 315 -17.95 -33.04 -17.78
N ARG A 316 -18.78 -32.75 -16.77
CA ARG A 316 -18.33 -32.40 -15.42
C ARG A 316 -17.36 -31.19 -15.44
N GLN A 317 -16.07 -31.43 -15.19
CA GLN A 317 -15.01 -30.41 -15.10
C GLN A 317 -14.01 -30.49 -16.26
N GLU A 318 -14.20 -31.40 -17.21
CA GLU A 318 -13.26 -31.66 -18.32
C GLU A 318 -13.89 -31.41 -19.68
N PHE A 319 -13.05 -31.11 -20.67
CA PHE A 319 -13.43 -31.04 -22.09
C PHE A 319 -13.01 -32.32 -22.78
N LEU A 320 -13.98 -33.01 -23.38
CA LEU A 320 -13.82 -34.27 -24.08
C LEU A 320 -14.25 -34.12 -25.53
N THR A 321 -13.66 -34.88 -26.44
CA THR A 321 -14.13 -35.00 -27.82
C THR A 321 -15.14 -36.14 -27.91
N ILE A 322 -16.42 -35.81 -28.13
CA ILE A 322 -17.53 -36.77 -28.04
C ILE A 322 -18.31 -36.76 -29.36
N ALA A 323 -18.89 -37.90 -29.74
CA ALA A 323 -19.78 -37.99 -30.89
C ALA A 323 -21.03 -37.13 -30.70
N TRP A 324 -21.48 -36.45 -31.76
CA TRP A 324 -22.62 -35.52 -31.69
C TRP A 324 -23.91 -36.16 -31.14
N GLU A 325 -24.15 -37.43 -31.45
CA GLU A 325 -25.31 -38.20 -31.00
C GLU A 325 -25.40 -38.35 -29.47
N GLN A 326 -24.26 -38.29 -28.77
CA GLN A 326 -24.20 -38.43 -27.31
C GLN A 326 -24.36 -37.08 -26.59
N ILE A 327 -24.44 -35.96 -27.32
CA ILE A 327 -24.51 -34.63 -26.71
C ILE A 327 -25.95 -34.32 -26.30
N HIS A 328 -26.13 -33.97 -25.03
CA HIS A 328 -27.45 -33.65 -24.48
C HIS A 328 -27.85 -32.19 -24.73
N LEU A 329 -26.90 -31.27 -24.60
CA LEU A 329 -27.16 -29.83 -24.60
C LEU A 329 -26.14 -29.06 -25.43
N ARG A 330 -26.54 -27.90 -25.94
CA ARG A 330 -25.70 -26.99 -26.71
C ARG A 330 -25.81 -25.55 -26.20
N SER A 331 -24.72 -24.79 -26.26
CA SER A 331 -24.70 -23.36 -25.99
C SER A 331 -25.55 -22.54 -26.97
N ILE A 332 -26.06 -21.40 -26.50
CA ILE A 332 -26.92 -20.52 -27.33
C ILE A 332 -26.06 -19.61 -28.19
N PHE A 333 -25.10 -18.92 -27.56
CA PHE A 333 -24.22 -17.95 -28.21
C PHE A 333 -22.77 -18.13 -27.75
N PRO A 334 -21.76 -17.84 -28.61
CA PRO A 334 -20.35 -17.88 -28.21
C PRO A 334 -20.00 -16.91 -27.08
N PHE A 335 -20.62 -15.72 -27.06
CA PHE A 335 -20.37 -14.70 -26.05
C PHE A 335 -21.13 -14.93 -24.74
N GLN A 336 -21.90 -16.02 -24.63
CA GLN A 336 -22.67 -16.37 -23.43
C GLN A 336 -21.79 -16.51 -22.17
N TYR A 337 -20.49 -16.75 -22.34
CA TYR A 337 -19.55 -17.00 -21.25
C TYR A 337 -18.96 -15.73 -20.61
N PHE A 338 -19.08 -14.59 -21.29
CA PHE A 338 -18.41 -13.35 -20.88
C PHE A 338 -19.39 -12.37 -20.21
N SER A 339 -18.84 -11.39 -19.51
CA SER A 339 -19.63 -10.25 -19.00
C SER A 339 -19.93 -9.28 -20.13
N ILE A 340 -20.82 -8.31 -19.88
CA ILE A 340 -21.11 -7.25 -20.84
C ILE A 340 -19.85 -6.45 -21.19
N GLY A 341 -18.99 -6.14 -20.22
CA GLY A 341 -17.74 -5.39 -20.47
C GLY A 341 -16.77 -6.13 -21.38
N ALA A 342 -16.55 -7.42 -21.14
CA ALA A 342 -15.69 -8.23 -22.00
C ALA A 342 -16.32 -8.47 -23.39
N SER A 343 -17.64 -8.61 -23.48
CA SER A 343 -18.33 -8.91 -24.75
C SER A 343 -18.44 -7.70 -25.70
N LEU A 344 -18.08 -6.50 -25.24
CA LEU A 344 -17.96 -5.31 -26.09
C LEU A 344 -16.57 -5.17 -26.74
N ILE A 345 -15.62 -6.05 -26.41
CA ILE A 345 -14.30 -6.06 -27.04
C ILE A 345 -14.40 -6.82 -28.38
N PRO A 346 -14.20 -6.15 -29.53
CA PRO A 346 -14.13 -6.85 -30.81
C PRO A 346 -12.87 -7.72 -30.87
N PHE A 347 -12.93 -8.85 -31.58
CA PHE A 347 -11.79 -9.75 -31.77
C PHE A 347 -11.19 -10.27 -30.45
N ILE A 348 -12.01 -10.47 -29.42
CA ILE A 348 -11.55 -10.91 -28.09
C ILE A 348 -10.80 -12.26 -28.15
N GLU A 349 -11.15 -13.12 -29.09
CA GLU A 349 -10.51 -14.41 -29.36
C GLU A 349 -9.04 -14.29 -29.80
N HIS A 350 -8.63 -13.13 -30.31
CA HIS A 350 -7.25 -12.84 -30.71
C HIS A 350 -6.45 -12.10 -29.63
N ASN A 351 -7.08 -11.78 -28.50
CA ASN A 351 -6.46 -11.04 -27.40
C ASN A 351 -6.07 -11.97 -26.24
N ASP A 352 -4.91 -11.70 -25.64
CA ASP A 352 -4.55 -12.33 -24.37
C ASP A 352 -5.54 -11.96 -23.26
N ALA A 353 -5.81 -12.91 -22.36
CA ALA A 353 -6.79 -12.73 -21.29
C ALA A 353 -6.44 -11.56 -20.35
N ASN A 354 -5.15 -11.29 -20.09
CA ASN A 354 -4.75 -10.18 -19.24
C ASN A 354 -5.06 -8.83 -19.90
N ARG A 355 -4.80 -8.70 -21.20
CA ARG A 355 -5.11 -7.47 -21.96
C ARG A 355 -6.62 -7.29 -22.14
N ALA A 356 -7.37 -8.37 -22.32
CA ALA A 356 -8.83 -8.33 -22.35
C ALA A 356 -9.42 -7.88 -21.00
N LEU A 357 -8.84 -8.35 -19.88
CA LEU A 357 -9.22 -7.92 -18.53
C LEU A 357 -8.98 -6.41 -18.33
N MET A 358 -7.79 -5.93 -18.67
CA MET A 358 -7.46 -4.50 -18.61
C MET A 358 -8.41 -3.68 -19.49
N SER A 359 -8.69 -4.15 -20.70
CA SER A 359 -9.59 -3.48 -21.65
C SER A 359 -11.02 -3.37 -21.11
N SER A 360 -11.57 -4.45 -20.55
CA SER A 360 -12.90 -4.44 -19.90
C SER A 360 -12.93 -3.46 -18.72
N ASN A 361 -11.85 -3.40 -17.94
CA ASN A 361 -11.73 -2.48 -16.81
C ASN A 361 -11.64 -1.01 -17.24
N MET A 362 -10.85 -0.70 -18.27
CA MET A 362 -10.60 0.64 -18.78
C MET A 362 -11.82 1.21 -19.53
N GLN A 363 -12.59 0.38 -20.24
CA GLN A 363 -13.85 0.81 -20.86
C GLN A 363 -14.83 1.44 -19.85
N ARG A 364 -14.84 0.95 -18.61
CA ARG A 364 -15.68 1.51 -17.53
C ARG A 364 -15.20 2.88 -17.03
N GLN A 365 -13.98 3.27 -17.37
CA GLN A 365 -13.37 4.54 -16.96
C GLN A 365 -13.51 5.61 -18.04
N ALA A 366 -13.96 5.24 -19.26
CA ALA A 366 -14.17 6.17 -20.35
C ALA A 366 -15.16 7.28 -19.94
N VAL A 367 -14.76 8.53 -20.15
CA VAL A 367 -15.54 9.72 -19.81
C VAL A 367 -16.41 10.11 -21.01
N PRO A 368 -17.68 10.49 -20.81
CA PRO A 368 -18.52 10.98 -21.90
C PRO A 368 -17.94 12.25 -22.53
N LEU A 369 -17.76 12.22 -23.84
CA LEU A 369 -17.25 13.33 -24.65
C LEU A 369 -18.37 14.35 -24.94
N SER A 370 -17.99 15.58 -25.28
CA SER A 370 -18.91 16.63 -25.72
C SER A 370 -19.70 16.20 -26.97
N GLN A 371 -18.99 15.52 -27.88
CA GLN A 371 -19.49 14.87 -29.07
C GLN A 371 -18.97 13.43 -29.07
N SER A 372 -19.84 12.46 -28.81
CA SER A 372 -19.50 11.04 -28.98
C SER A 372 -19.69 10.62 -30.44
N GLU A 373 -19.05 9.52 -30.84
CA GLU A 373 -19.24 8.91 -32.16
C GLU A 373 -19.45 7.40 -32.03
N ARG A 374 -20.32 6.86 -32.88
CA ARG A 374 -20.52 5.41 -33.00
C ARG A 374 -19.20 4.73 -33.37
N CYS A 375 -18.94 3.56 -32.79
CA CYS A 375 -17.82 2.73 -33.20
C CYS A 375 -18.00 2.24 -34.65
N ILE A 376 -16.92 2.30 -35.45
CA ILE A 376 -16.90 1.70 -36.79
C ILE A 376 -16.88 0.17 -36.68
N VAL A 377 -16.10 -0.35 -35.74
CA VAL A 377 -16.00 -1.77 -35.42
C VAL A 377 -16.61 -2.00 -34.04
N GLY A 378 -17.69 -2.80 -33.99
CA GLY A 378 -18.42 -3.14 -32.77
C GLY A 378 -18.85 -4.59 -32.76
N THR A 379 -19.42 -5.05 -31.64
CA THR A 379 -19.84 -6.44 -31.43
C THR A 379 -21.35 -6.65 -31.63
N GLY A 380 -22.12 -5.57 -31.74
CA GLY A 380 -23.58 -5.57 -31.89
C GLY A 380 -24.33 -5.51 -30.54
N LEU A 381 -23.63 -5.55 -29.41
CA LEU A 381 -24.20 -5.44 -28.07
C LEU A 381 -24.30 -3.99 -27.57
N GLU A 382 -23.74 -3.03 -28.30
CA GLU A 382 -23.69 -1.61 -27.94
C GLU A 382 -25.08 -1.03 -27.78
N ARG A 383 -26.01 -1.36 -28.68
CA ARG A 383 -27.40 -0.90 -28.64
C ARG A 383 -28.14 -1.42 -27.42
N GLN A 384 -28.02 -2.71 -27.15
CA GLN A 384 -28.67 -3.34 -26.01
C GLN A 384 -28.11 -2.78 -24.69
N THR A 385 -26.79 -2.58 -24.62
CA THR A 385 -26.13 -1.97 -23.47
C THR A 385 -26.58 -0.53 -23.24
N ALA A 386 -26.70 0.28 -24.30
CA ALA A 386 -27.22 1.65 -24.17
C ALA A 386 -28.67 1.69 -23.68
N LEU A 387 -29.52 0.79 -24.19
CA LEU A 387 -30.92 0.67 -23.78
C LEU A 387 -31.08 0.22 -22.32
N ASP A 388 -30.41 -0.86 -21.93
CA ASP A 388 -30.51 -1.45 -20.59
C ASP A 388 -29.91 -0.55 -19.50
N SER A 389 -29.06 0.41 -19.87
CA SER A 389 -28.47 1.36 -18.93
C SER A 389 -29.48 2.38 -18.40
N GLY A 390 -30.60 2.58 -19.10
CA GLY A 390 -31.59 3.61 -18.78
C GLY A 390 -31.12 5.05 -18.99
N VAL A 391 -29.98 5.26 -19.66
CA VAL A 391 -29.42 6.60 -19.92
C VAL A 391 -30.12 7.30 -21.09
N SER A 392 -30.63 6.53 -22.07
CA SER A 392 -31.38 7.06 -23.20
C SER A 392 -32.87 7.20 -22.86
N ALA A 393 -33.54 8.23 -23.39
CA ALA A 393 -34.98 8.38 -23.21
C ALA A 393 -35.73 7.48 -24.20
N ILE A 394 -36.62 6.63 -23.70
CA ILE A 394 -37.43 5.71 -24.50
C ILE A 394 -38.91 6.10 -24.50
N ALA A 395 -39.63 5.77 -25.57
CA ALA A 395 -41.06 5.98 -25.67
C ALA A 395 -41.84 4.88 -24.92
N GLU A 396 -42.50 5.22 -23.81
CA GLU A 396 -43.35 4.27 -23.08
C GLU A 396 -44.66 3.96 -23.82
N HIS A 397 -45.12 4.90 -24.64
CA HIS A 397 -46.35 4.84 -25.40
C HIS A 397 -46.08 5.12 -26.88
N GLU A 398 -46.89 4.51 -27.75
CA GLU A 398 -46.90 4.88 -29.16
C GLU A 398 -47.60 6.23 -29.36
N GLY A 399 -47.14 7.01 -30.35
CA GLY A 399 -47.68 8.35 -30.54
C GLY A 399 -46.95 9.18 -31.56
N LYS A 400 -47.50 10.35 -31.87
CA LYS A 400 -46.90 11.34 -32.78
C LYS A 400 -46.25 12.47 -32.00
N ILE A 401 -45.03 12.84 -32.37
CA ILE A 401 -44.30 13.94 -31.72
C ILE A 401 -44.94 15.28 -32.10
N ILE A 402 -45.47 15.98 -31.11
CA ILE A 402 -46.08 17.30 -31.29
C ILE A 402 -44.99 18.38 -31.30
N TYR A 403 -44.06 18.28 -30.34
CA TYR A 403 -43.07 19.31 -30.06
C TYR A 403 -41.83 18.71 -29.38
N THR A 404 -40.67 19.26 -29.70
CA THR A 404 -39.36 18.85 -29.17
C THR A 404 -38.60 20.07 -28.72
N ASP A 405 -38.20 20.08 -27.45
CA ASP A 405 -37.42 21.09 -26.77
C ASP A 405 -36.16 20.41 -26.20
N PRO A 406 -35.01 21.10 -26.10
CA PRO A 406 -33.90 20.63 -25.27
C PRO A 406 -34.32 20.11 -23.89
N HIS A 407 -35.33 20.72 -23.25
CA HIS A 407 -35.78 20.36 -21.91
C HIS A 407 -36.81 19.23 -21.85
N LYS A 408 -37.60 19.02 -22.92
CA LYS A 408 -38.71 18.06 -22.90
C LYS A 408 -39.18 17.66 -24.30
N ILE A 409 -39.74 16.45 -24.40
CA ILE A 409 -40.38 15.93 -25.61
C ILE A 409 -41.87 15.74 -25.33
N ILE A 410 -42.73 16.23 -26.23
CA ILE A 410 -44.19 16.10 -26.10
C ILE A 410 -44.71 15.15 -27.18
N LEU A 411 -45.35 14.07 -26.72
CA LEU A 411 -45.96 13.03 -27.54
C LEU A 411 -47.50 13.10 -27.44
N SER A 412 -48.19 12.89 -28.56
CA SER A 412 -49.64 12.65 -28.60
C SER A 412 -49.93 11.16 -28.70
N SER A 413 -50.72 10.61 -27.79
CA SER A 413 -51.14 9.21 -27.82
C SER A 413 -52.41 9.05 -28.68
N ASN A 414 -52.46 8.06 -29.57
CA ASN A 414 -53.67 7.64 -30.30
C ASN A 414 -54.44 8.72 -31.10
N GLY A 415 -53.77 9.69 -31.73
CA GLY A 415 -54.42 10.64 -32.65
C GLY A 415 -55.29 11.72 -31.98
N ASP A 416 -55.58 11.60 -30.69
CA ASP A 416 -56.25 12.62 -29.89
C ASP A 416 -55.23 13.66 -29.39
N THR A 417 -55.35 14.89 -29.86
CA THR A 417 -54.51 16.03 -29.44
C THR A 417 -54.72 16.45 -27.99
N THR A 418 -55.72 15.88 -27.30
CA THR A 418 -56.08 16.22 -25.91
C THR A 418 -55.24 15.48 -24.87
N ILE A 419 -54.62 14.34 -25.21
CA ILE A 419 -53.77 13.57 -24.29
C ILE A 419 -52.31 13.69 -24.73
N SER A 420 -51.65 14.74 -24.24
CA SER A 420 -50.22 14.97 -24.47
C SER A 420 -49.37 14.46 -23.30
N ILE A 421 -48.44 13.56 -23.58
CA ILE A 421 -47.46 13.04 -22.61
C ILE A 421 -46.18 13.87 -22.73
N SER A 422 -45.74 14.49 -21.63
CA SER A 422 -44.51 15.26 -21.56
C SER A 422 -43.40 14.44 -20.91
N ILE A 423 -42.33 14.18 -21.65
CA ILE A 423 -41.14 13.46 -21.19
C ILE A 423 -40.04 14.49 -20.91
N PRO A 424 -39.64 14.71 -19.64
CA PRO A 424 -38.54 15.62 -19.31
C PRO A 424 -37.19 15.01 -19.71
N LEU A 425 -36.30 15.84 -20.26
CA LEU A 425 -34.93 15.45 -20.61
C LEU A 425 -33.93 15.94 -19.55
N VAL A 426 -32.87 15.17 -19.35
CA VAL A 426 -31.77 15.51 -18.44
C VAL A 426 -30.80 16.47 -19.13
N ILE A 427 -30.56 17.64 -18.54
CA ILE A 427 -29.62 18.64 -19.08
C ILE A 427 -28.54 18.99 -18.06
N TYR A 428 -27.28 18.93 -18.50
CA TYR A 428 -26.07 19.31 -17.73
C TYR A 428 -26.13 18.91 -16.25
N GLN A 429 -26.57 17.68 -15.98
CA GLN A 429 -26.65 17.17 -14.62
C GLN A 429 -25.30 16.57 -14.20
N ARG A 430 -24.91 16.83 -12.96
CA ARG A 430 -23.70 16.25 -12.37
C ARG A 430 -23.87 14.76 -12.10
N SER A 431 -22.92 13.94 -12.56
CA SER A 431 -22.80 12.54 -12.15
C SER A 431 -22.09 12.38 -10.79
N ASN A 432 -22.13 11.18 -10.21
CA ASN A 432 -21.40 10.88 -8.96
C ASN A 432 -19.88 11.01 -9.09
N LYS A 433 -19.34 10.94 -10.32
CA LYS A 433 -17.92 11.08 -10.64
C LYS A 433 -17.58 12.44 -11.26
N ASN A 434 -18.46 13.43 -11.11
CA ASN A 434 -18.31 14.79 -11.64
C ASN A 434 -18.25 14.86 -13.18
N THR A 435 -18.74 13.83 -13.88
CA THR A 435 -18.95 13.88 -15.34
C THR A 435 -20.31 14.50 -15.65
N CYS A 436 -20.48 14.95 -16.89
CA CYS A 436 -21.73 15.56 -17.36
C CYS A 436 -22.72 14.51 -17.89
N MET A 437 -23.94 14.52 -17.35
CA MET A 437 -25.09 13.78 -17.89
C MET A 437 -25.98 14.75 -18.67
N HIS A 438 -26.15 14.51 -19.95
CA HIS A 438 -26.96 15.34 -20.84
C HIS A 438 -27.63 14.47 -21.91
N GLN A 439 -28.90 14.72 -22.15
CA GLN A 439 -29.72 14.05 -23.17
C GLN A 439 -30.01 14.98 -24.34
N LYS A 440 -29.84 14.47 -25.56
CA LYS A 440 -30.07 15.17 -26.82
C LYS A 440 -31.23 14.51 -27.58
N PRO A 441 -32.33 15.24 -27.87
CA PRO A 441 -33.44 14.68 -28.64
C PRO A 441 -33.00 14.33 -30.07
N GLN A 442 -33.31 13.12 -30.52
CA GLN A 442 -32.96 12.61 -31.86
C GLN A 442 -34.13 12.65 -32.85
N VAL A 443 -35.34 12.88 -32.35
CA VAL A 443 -36.56 12.70 -33.12
C VAL A 443 -37.10 14.03 -33.67
N PRO A 444 -37.36 14.14 -34.98
CA PRO A 444 -37.92 15.36 -35.56
C PRO A 444 -39.42 15.48 -35.25
N ARG A 445 -39.92 16.73 -35.25
CA ARG A 445 -41.35 17.04 -35.08
C ARG A 445 -42.20 16.31 -36.11
N GLY A 446 -43.35 15.78 -35.68
CA GLY A 446 -44.33 15.14 -36.55
C GLY A 446 -44.07 13.67 -36.89
N LYS A 447 -42.95 13.08 -36.44
CA LYS A 447 -42.67 11.65 -36.63
C LYS A 447 -43.54 10.79 -35.70
N CYS A 448 -44.03 9.67 -36.22
CA CYS A 448 -44.73 8.65 -35.43
C CYS A 448 -43.72 7.71 -34.79
N ILE A 449 -43.87 7.49 -33.48
CA ILE A 449 -42.96 6.71 -32.65
C ILE A 449 -43.70 5.49 -32.11
N LYS A 450 -43.02 4.34 -32.13
CA LYS A 450 -43.52 3.11 -31.52
C LYS A 450 -43.09 3.01 -30.06
N LYS A 451 -43.88 2.29 -29.26
CA LYS A 451 -43.47 1.92 -27.90
C LYS A 451 -42.10 1.21 -27.93
N GLY A 452 -41.20 1.64 -27.05
CA GLY A 452 -39.82 1.14 -26.92
C GLY A 452 -38.79 1.80 -27.85
N GLN A 453 -39.21 2.72 -28.73
CA GLN A 453 -38.27 3.44 -29.59
C GLN A 453 -37.56 4.56 -28.83
N ILE A 454 -36.30 4.81 -29.19
CA ILE A 454 -35.44 5.82 -28.56
C ILE A 454 -35.85 7.21 -29.05
N LEU A 455 -36.02 8.13 -28.10
CA LEU A 455 -36.44 9.52 -28.30
C LEU A 455 -35.26 10.49 -28.18
N ALA A 456 -34.39 10.25 -27.22
CA ALA A 456 -33.20 11.07 -26.98
C ALA A 456 -32.01 10.18 -26.59
N ASP A 457 -30.85 10.49 -27.15
CA ASP A 457 -29.59 9.90 -26.73
C ASP A 457 -29.14 10.55 -25.43
N GLY A 458 -28.51 9.79 -24.54
CA GLY A 458 -27.86 10.33 -23.35
C GLY A 458 -26.35 10.50 -23.48
N ALA A 459 -25.67 10.55 -22.34
CA ALA A 459 -24.22 10.68 -22.28
C ALA A 459 -23.54 9.40 -22.80
N ALA A 460 -22.54 9.55 -23.67
CA ALA A 460 -21.83 8.45 -24.33
C ALA A 460 -22.74 7.49 -25.12
N THR A 461 -23.78 8.01 -25.77
CA THR A 461 -24.63 7.27 -26.70
C THR A 461 -24.88 8.06 -27.97
N VAL A 462 -24.93 7.39 -29.13
CA VAL A 462 -25.22 8.00 -30.43
C VAL A 462 -26.16 7.08 -31.22
N GLY A 463 -27.32 7.58 -31.63
CA GLY A 463 -28.30 6.79 -32.37
C GLY A 463 -28.83 5.60 -31.58
N GLY A 464 -28.82 5.69 -30.24
CA GLY A 464 -29.17 4.59 -29.36
C GLY A 464 -28.13 3.50 -29.16
N GLU A 465 -26.91 3.67 -29.68
CA GLU A 465 -25.78 2.76 -29.47
C GLU A 465 -24.80 3.37 -28.46
N LEU A 466 -24.11 2.50 -27.71
CA LEU A 466 -23.04 2.90 -26.80
C LEU A 466 -21.86 3.48 -27.59
N ALA A 467 -21.43 4.67 -27.22
CA ALA A 467 -20.39 5.44 -27.88
C ALA A 467 -19.44 6.05 -26.83
N LEU A 468 -18.53 5.21 -26.30
CA LEU A 468 -17.59 5.58 -25.24
C LEU A 468 -16.46 6.52 -25.70
N GLY A 469 -16.24 6.68 -27.01
CA GLY A 469 -15.12 7.43 -27.56
C GLY A 469 -15.34 7.94 -28.98
N LYS A 470 -14.25 8.01 -29.74
CA LYS A 470 -14.14 8.56 -31.10
C LYS A 470 -13.31 7.64 -31.99
N ASN A 471 -13.61 7.60 -33.29
CA ASN A 471 -12.79 6.91 -34.27
C ASN A 471 -11.64 7.82 -34.72
N VAL A 472 -10.41 7.34 -34.67
CA VAL A 472 -9.21 8.12 -35.05
C VAL A 472 -8.33 7.32 -36.01
N LEU A 473 -7.63 8.01 -36.90
CA LEU A 473 -6.62 7.40 -37.76
C LEU A 473 -5.35 7.17 -36.94
N VAL A 474 -4.87 5.93 -36.89
CA VAL A 474 -3.70 5.51 -36.13
C VAL A 474 -2.66 4.94 -37.08
N ALA A 475 -1.40 5.31 -36.89
CA ALA A 475 -0.25 4.72 -37.57
C ALA A 475 0.65 4.04 -36.52
N TYR A 476 1.08 2.81 -36.81
CA TYR A 476 1.98 2.04 -35.95
C TYR A 476 3.42 2.19 -36.47
N MET A 477 4.18 3.10 -35.87
CA MET A 477 5.61 3.31 -36.18
C MET A 477 6.29 4.03 -35.01
N PRO A 478 7.59 3.81 -34.74
CA PRO A 478 8.33 4.64 -33.80
C PRO A 478 8.44 6.07 -34.34
N TRP A 479 8.12 7.07 -33.53
CA TRP A 479 8.20 8.47 -33.93
C TRP A 479 9.11 9.25 -32.98
N GLU A 480 10.38 9.38 -33.37
CA GLU A 480 11.43 10.14 -32.64
C GLU A 480 11.58 9.77 -31.15
N GLY A 481 11.08 8.60 -30.75
CA GLY A 481 11.05 8.15 -29.35
C GLY A 481 9.94 8.78 -28.49
N TYR A 482 9.02 9.58 -29.05
CA TYR A 482 7.89 10.14 -28.30
C TYR A 482 6.85 9.09 -27.89
N ASN A 483 6.75 8.02 -28.66
CA ASN A 483 5.89 6.86 -28.36
C ASN A 483 6.65 5.73 -27.66
N SER A 484 7.58 6.07 -26.78
CA SER A 484 8.29 5.09 -25.97
C SER A 484 7.38 4.39 -24.97
N GLU A 485 7.58 3.08 -24.76
CA GLU A 485 6.75 2.26 -23.88
C GLU A 485 5.29 2.25 -24.37
N ASP A 486 4.36 2.72 -23.56
CA ASP A 486 2.93 2.82 -23.86
C ASP A 486 2.53 4.29 -24.12
N ALA A 487 3.51 5.18 -24.36
CA ALA A 487 3.23 6.59 -24.66
C ALA A 487 2.56 6.73 -26.03
N VAL A 488 1.51 7.55 -26.09
CA VAL A 488 0.76 7.82 -27.32
C VAL A 488 1.06 9.23 -27.79
N LEU A 489 1.61 9.36 -29.00
CA LEU A 489 1.75 10.64 -29.67
C LEU A 489 0.41 11.00 -30.34
N ILE A 490 -0.12 12.17 -30.01
CA ILE A 490 -1.38 12.68 -30.56
C ILE A 490 -1.14 13.87 -31.47
N SER A 491 -1.94 13.97 -32.55
CA SER A 491 -1.96 15.15 -33.41
C SER A 491 -2.62 16.32 -32.69
N GLU A 492 -2.07 17.52 -32.84
CA GLU A 492 -2.70 18.76 -32.35
C GLU A 492 -4.11 18.98 -32.91
N ARG A 493 -4.42 18.39 -34.07
CA ARG A 493 -5.77 18.39 -34.66
C ARG A 493 -6.84 17.90 -33.67
N LEU A 494 -6.51 16.89 -32.86
CA LEU A 494 -7.44 16.34 -31.87
C LEU A 494 -7.81 17.34 -30.76
N VAL A 495 -6.92 18.30 -30.50
CA VAL A 495 -7.12 19.39 -29.52
C VAL A 495 -7.90 20.54 -30.16
N TYR A 496 -7.48 21.01 -31.35
CA TYR A 496 -8.13 22.14 -32.01
C TYR A 496 -9.57 21.85 -32.46
N GLU A 497 -9.89 20.59 -32.78
CA GLU A 497 -11.24 20.16 -33.17
C GLU A 497 -12.09 19.67 -31.98
N ASP A 498 -11.62 19.82 -30.73
CA ASP A 498 -12.34 19.39 -29.53
C ASP A 498 -12.79 17.91 -29.52
N ILE A 499 -12.05 17.03 -30.21
CA ILE A 499 -12.45 15.63 -30.43
C ILE A 499 -12.58 14.86 -29.11
N TYR A 500 -11.60 15.03 -28.21
CA TYR A 500 -11.57 14.37 -26.89
C TYR A 500 -11.94 15.32 -25.74
N THR A 501 -12.69 16.39 -26.00
CA THR A 501 -13.11 17.36 -24.99
C THR A 501 -14.31 16.82 -24.18
N SER A 502 -14.25 16.90 -22.84
CA SER A 502 -15.29 16.45 -21.92
C SER A 502 -15.72 17.56 -20.95
N PHE A 503 -16.99 17.51 -20.51
CA PHE A 503 -17.51 18.43 -19.50
C PHE A 503 -17.48 17.81 -18.11
N HIS A 504 -16.87 18.53 -17.16
CA HIS A 504 -16.83 18.14 -15.75
C HIS A 504 -17.58 19.15 -14.88
N ILE A 505 -18.51 18.65 -14.07
CA ILE A 505 -19.35 19.48 -13.20
C ILE A 505 -18.97 19.17 -11.76
N ARG A 506 -18.45 20.17 -11.04
CA ARG A 506 -18.07 20.03 -9.63
C ARG A 506 -19.06 20.80 -8.74
N LYS A 507 -19.43 20.20 -7.61
CA LYS A 507 -20.27 20.84 -6.59
C LYS A 507 -19.37 21.22 -5.41
N TYR A 508 -19.31 22.51 -5.10
CA TYR A 508 -18.67 23.04 -3.92
C TYR A 508 -19.76 23.42 -2.92
N GLU A 509 -19.65 22.95 -1.69
CA GLU A 509 -20.60 23.25 -0.62
C GLU A 509 -19.85 23.91 0.54
N ILE A 510 -20.44 24.97 1.09
CA ILE A 510 -19.99 25.63 2.30
C ILE A 510 -21.16 25.67 3.28
N GLN A 511 -20.90 25.32 4.54
CA GLN A 511 -21.88 25.39 5.62
C GLN A 511 -21.45 26.47 6.60
N THR A 512 -22.40 27.31 7.01
CA THR A 512 -22.17 28.33 8.04
C THR A 512 -22.53 27.77 9.41
N HIS A 513 -21.61 27.86 10.36
CA HIS A 513 -21.83 27.39 11.71
C HIS A 513 -22.11 28.52 12.69
N VAL A 514 -22.88 28.21 13.74
CA VAL A 514 -23.05 29.09 14.89
C VAL A 514 -21.92 28.80 15.85
N THR A 515 -20.93 29.71 15.93
CA THR A 515 -19.81 29.58 16.87
C THR A 515 -20.13 30.28 18.18
N SER A 516 -19.35 30.01 19.22
CA SER A 516 -19.46 30.69 20.53
C SER A 516 -19.21 32.19 20.45
N GLN A 517 -18.48 32.66 19.43
CA GLN A 517 -18.21 34.09 19.19
C GLN A 517 -19.23 34.76 18.26
N GLY A 518 -20.17 33.99 17.70
CA GLY A 518 -21.22 34.49 16.82
C GLY A 518 -21.49 33.58 15.62
N PRO A 519 -22.60 33.81 14.90
CA PRO A 519 -22.89 33.08 13.68
C PRO A 519 -21.97 33.51 12.55
N GLU A 520 -21.39 32.54 11.83
CA GLU A 520 -20.70 32.79 10.57
C GLU A 520 -21.69 33.36 9.55
N ARG A 521 -21.24 34.36 8.76
CA ARG A 521 -22.07 35.04 7.75
C ARG A 521 -21.35 35.02 6.41
N ILE A 522 -22.07 34.61 5.36
CA ILE A 522 -21.60 34.77 3.98
C ILE A 522 -21.88 36.23 3.59
N THR A 523 -20.83 36.98 3.29
CA THR A 523 -20.92 38.40 2.93
C THR A 523 -19.89 38.76 1.88
N LYS A 524 -20.12 39.85 1.15
CA LYS A 524 -19.15 40.40 0.18
C LYS A 524 -18.01 41.17 0.84
N GLU A 525 -18.20 41.61 2.08
CA GLU A 525 -17.26 42.45 2.83
C GLU A 525 -16.16 41.60 3.49
N ILE A 526 -15.21 41.12 2.67
CA ILE A 526 -14.11 40.27 3.13
C ILE A 526 -12.90 41.13 3.52
N PRO A 527 -12.39 41.06 4.76
CA PRO A 527 -11.27 41.89 5.20
C PRO A 527 -9.97 41.50 4.50
N HIS A 528 -9.12 42.50 4.24
CA HIS A 528 -7.76 42.34 3.67
C HIS A 528 -7.67 41.72 2.26
N LEU A 529 -8.75 41.70 1.48
CA LEU A 529 -8.71 41.33 0.07
C LEU A 529 -8.77 42.56 -0.85
N GLU A 530 -8.06 42.49 -1.98
CA GLU A 530 -8.13 43.51 -3.00
C GLU A 530 -9.48 43.52 -3.74
N ALA A 531 -10.00 44.71 -4.06
CA ALA A 531 -11.31 44.88 -4.69
C ALA A 531 -11.45 44.17 -6.04
N HIS A 532 -10.35 43.98 -6.77
CA HIS A 532 -10.35 43.32 -8.08
C HIS A 532 -10.71 41.83 -7.99
N LEU A 533 -10.40 41.15 -6.87
CA LEU A 533 -10.74 39.75 -6.64
C LEU A 533 -12.24 39.56 -6.32
N LEU A 534 -12.90 40.61 -5.81
CA LEU A 534 -14.31 40.59 -5.41
C LEU A 534 -15.28 40.88 -6.58
N ARG A 535 -14.76 41.16 -7.78
CA ARG A 535 -15.55 41.58 -8.96
C ARG A 535 -16.58 40.53 -9.41
N ASN A 536 -16.28 39.25 -9.18
CA ASN A 536 -17.10 38.11 -9.60
C ASN A 536 -18.19 37.74 -8.57
N LEU A 537 -18.24 38.41 -7.41
CA LEU A 537 -19.20 38.13 -6.34
C LEU A 537 -20.44 39.02 -6.42
N ASP A 538 -21.61 38.43 -6.15
CA ASP A 538 -22.89 39.10 -6.01
C ASP A 538 -22.98 39.94 -4.71
N ARG A 539 -24.15 40.53 -4.42
CA ARG A 539 -24.35 41.35 -3.20
C ARG A 539 -24.22 40.55 -1.90
N ASN A 540 -24.42 39.23 -1.95
CA ASN A 540 -24.39 38.35 -0.80
C ASN A 540 -22.99 37.72 -0.58
N GLY A 541 -22.03 37.94 -1.48
CA GLY A 541 -20.69 37.33 -1.42
C GLY A 541 -20.61 35.96 -2.10
N VAL A 542 -21.58 35.62 -2.96
CA VAL A 542 -21.61 34.37 -3.74
C VAL A 542 -21.20 34.67 -5.18
N VAL A 543 -20.47 33.76 -5.82
CA VAL A 543 -20.07 33.93 -7.23
C VAL A 543 -21.27 34.04 -8.16
N MET A 544 -21.26 35.02 -9.06
CA MET A 544 -22.30 35.18 -10.08
C MET A 544 -22.20 34.07 -11.13
N LEU A 545 -23.35 33.53 -11.54
CA LEU A 545 -23.43 32.51 -12.59
C LEU A 545 -22.78 33.02 -13.89
N GLY A 546 -21.85 32.23 -14.45
CA GLY A 546 -21.10 32.57 -15.67
C GLY A 546 -19.72 33.20 -15.44
N SER A 547 -19.28 33.37 -14.18
CA SER A 547 -17.95 33.94 -13.87
C SER A 547 -16.80 32.94 -14.02
N TRP A 548 -15.63 33.40 -14.52
CA TRP A 548 -14.38 32.61 -14.64
C TRP A 548 -13.49 32.72 -13.38
N VAL A 549 -12.76 31.65 -13.00
CA VAL A 549 -12.01 31.54 -11.72
C VAL A 549 -10.65 30.80 -11.91
N GLU A 550 -9.54 31.26 -11.30
CA GLU A 550 -8.14 30.75 -11.46
C GLU A 550 -7.39 30.49 -10.11
N THR A 551 -6.17 29.90 -10.13
CA THR A 551 -5.30 29.54 -8.96
C THR A 551 -3.87 30.17 -9.03
N VAL A 552 -3.27 30.72 -7.94
CA VAL A 552 -2.02 31.57 -7.98
C VAL A 552 -0.82 31.06 -7.11
N ILE A 553 0.44 31.04 -7.63
CA ILE A 553 1.75 30.75 -6.93
C ILE A 553 2.95 31.54 -7.58
N GLY A 554 3.98 32.03 -6.83
CA GLY A 554 5.08 32.98 -7.25
C GLY A 554 6.58 32.51 -7.24
N ALA A 555 7.57 33.39 -7.57
CA ALA A 555 8.98 33.10 -7.98
C ALA A 555 10.12 34.01 -7.38
N GLU A 556 11.40 33.54 -7.36
CA GLU A 556 12.63 34.11 -6.68
C GLU A 556 13.83 34.58 -7.61
N LYS A 557 14.89 35.23 -7.05
CA LYS A 557 16.16 35.77 -7.68
C LYS A 557 17.46 35.59 -6.81
N GLU A 558 18.68 35.74 -7.41
CA GLU A 558 20.05 35.36 -6.91
C GLU A 558 20.99 36.45 -6.30
N ASP A 559 22.11 36.03 -5.64
CA ASP A 559 22.93 36.71 -4.59
C ASP A 559 24.51 36.66 -4.71
N PRO A 560 25.30 37.41 -3.87
CA PRO A 560 26.74 37.80 -4.06
C PRO A 560 27.86 36.93 -3.39
N LYS A 561 29.15 37.34 -3.54
CA LYS A 561 30.40 36.53 -3.38
C LYS A 561 31.24 36.64 -2.07
N PHE A 562 30.98 37.53 -1.10
CA PHE A 562 31.69 37.56 0.21
C PHE A 562 30.75 37.92 1.36
N CYS A 563 30.84 37.25 2.52
CA CYS A 563 29.97 37.56 3.65
C CYS A 563 30.51 38.76 4.43
N GLU A 564 29.80 39.89 4.38
CA GLU A 564 30.21 41.14 5.02
C GLU A 564 30.22 41.06 6.56
N GLN A 565 29.48 40.12 7.17
CA GLN A 565 29.35 40.02 8.63
C GLN A 565 30.41 39.14 9.30
N CYS A 566 30.77 38.02 8.67
CA CYS A 566 31.70 37.06 9.28
C CYS A 566 33.03 36.95 8.54
N GLY A 567 33.23 37.73 7.46
CA GLY A 567 34.47 37.73 6.68
C GLY A 567 34.76 36.39 5.98
N VAL A 568 33.78 35.49 5.95
CA VAL A 568 33.90 34.18 5.30
C VAL A 568 33.75 34.37 3.79
N GLU A 569 34.80 34.03 3.06
CA GLU A 569 34.80 33.93 1.61
C GLU A 569 33.76 32.91 1.12
N PHE A 570 32.96 33.24 0.10
CA PHE A 570 32.12 32.23 -0.56
C PHE A 570 33.01 31.35 -1.44
N VAL A 571 33.71 30.42 -0.79
CA VAL A 571 34.60 29.46 -1.44
C VAL A 571 33.82 28.30 -2.07
N ASP A 572 34.39 27.76 -3.16
CA ASP A 572 33.89 26.59 -3.90
C ASP A 572 33.64 25.38 -2.98
N SER A 573 32.50 24.71 -3.16
CA SER A 573 32.11 23.53 -2.39
C SER A 573 33.12 22.37 -2.48
N ARG A 574 34.01 22.37 -3.47
CA ARG A 574 35.14 21.43 -3.58
C ARG A 574 36.13 21.50 -2.43
N ILE A 575 36.42 22.69 -1.90
CA ILE A 575 37.38 22.86 -0.80
C ILE A 575 36.78 22.32 0.52
N ARG A 576 35.46 22.43 0.66
CA ARG A 576 34.69 21.94 1.83
C ARG A 576 34.59 20.40 1.94
N ARG A 577 35.05 19.66 0.92
CA ARG A 577 35.16 18.18 0.98
C ARG A 577 36.39 17.71 1.74
N TYR A 578 37.45 18.52 1.76
CA TYR A 578 38.74 18.18 2.38
C TYR A 578 39.00 18.96 3.68
N GLN A 579 38.33 20.11 3.85
CA GLN A 579 38.38 20.90 5.08
C GLN A 579 36.98 21.02 5.69
N MET A 580 36.77 20.35 6.82
CA MET A 580 35.59 20.59 7.65
C MET A 580 35.88 21.71 8.65
N GLY A 581 34.94 22.64 8.80
CA GLY A 581 34.96 23.54 9.94
C GLY A 581 34.75 22.74 11.23
N TYR A 582 35.35 23.20 12.33
CA TYR A 582 35.13 22.61 13.64
C TYR A 582 34.91 23.70 14.68
N ILE A 583 34.15 23.37 15.72
CA ILE A 583 34.01 24.17 16.94
C ILE A 583 34.92 23.53 17.99
N LYS A 584 35.87 24.30 18.51
CA LYS A 584 36.68 23.87 19.65
C LYS A 584 35.86 24.02 20.93
N LEU A 585 35.56 22.91 21.60
CA LEU A 585 34.77 22.92 22.82
C LEU A 585 35.63 23.38 24.01
N ALA A 586 35.05 24.15 24.90
CA ALA A 586 35.69 24.71 26.10
C ALA A 586 35.91 23.63 27.18
N CYS A 587 35.06 22.61 27.22
CA CYS A 587 35.20 21.41 28.03
C CYS A 587 35.01 20.14 27.17
N PRO A 588 35.57 18.99 27.57
CA PRO A 588 35.24 17.71 26.94
C PRO A 588 33.75 17.41 27.07
N VAL A 589 33.15 16.76 26.06
CA VAL A 589 31.73 16.42 26.01
C VAL A 589 31.57 14.97 25.59
N THR A 590 30.87 14.14 26.38
CA THR A 590 30.59 12.76 25.99
C THR A 590 29.64 12.71 24.80
N HIS A 591 29.89 11.83 23.83
CA HIS A 591 28.99 11.69 22.70
C HIS A 591 27.73 10.90 23.10
N VAL A 592 26.54 11.49 22.92
CA VAL A 592 25.27 10.91 23.38
C VAL A 592 24.99 9.50 22.86
N TRP A 593 25.30 9.20 21.58
CA TRP A 593 25.13 7.86 21.01
C TRP A 593 25.98 6.77 21.69
N TYR A 594 27.17 7.09 22.19
CA TYR A 594 28.01 6.11 22.90
C TYR A 594 27.62 5.96 24.37
N LEU A 595 27.08 7.03 24.97
CA LEU A 595 26.64 7.03 26.36
C LEU A 595 25.25 6.43 26.56
N LYS A 596 24.23 6.86 25.81
CA LYS A 596 22.81 6.59 26.11
C LYS A 596 22.13 5.53 25.23
N ARG A 597 22.77 5.06 24.16
CA ARG A 597 22.23 3.95 23.35
C ARG A 597 22.10 2.70 24.23
N LEU A 598 21.08 1.88 23.99
CA LEU A 598 20.90 0.61 24.68
C LEU A 598 21.30 -0.55 23.74
N PRO A 599 22.34 -1.34 24.07
CA PRO A 599 23.25 -1.21 25.21
C PRO A 599 24.31 -0.09 25.01
N SER A 600 24.78 0.50 26.11
CA SER A 600 25.71 1.64 26.08
C SER A 600 27.15 1.19 25.88
N TYR A 601 27.87 1.82 24.94
CA TYR A 601 29.24 1.45 24.61
C TYR A 601 30.23 1.84 25.71
N ILE A 602 30.09 3.05 26.26
CA ILE A 602 30.92 3.53 27.37
C ILE A 602 30.65 2.70 28.63
N ALA A 603 29.39 2.41 28.94
CA ALA A 603 29.01 1.59 30.09
C ALA A 603 29.53 0.15 29.98
N ASN A 604 29.42 -0.46 28.80
CA ASN A 604 29.92 -1.80 28.56
C ASN A 604 31.45 -1.88 28.69
N LEU A 605 32.18 -0.88 28.18
CA LEU A 605 33.64 -0.90 28.22
C LEU A 605 34.18 -0.67 29.64
N LEU A 606 33.61 0.29 30.37
CA LEU A 606 34.00 0.63 31.74
C LEU A 606 33.41 -0.32 32.81
N ASP A 607 32.47 -1.20 32.45
CA ASP A 607 31.74 -2.09 33.36
C ASP A 607 31.11 -1.35 34.54
N LYS A 608 30.40 -0.27 34.21
CA LYS A 608 29.65 0.57 35.15
C LYS A 608 28.19 0.66 34.75
N PRO A 609 27.26 0.74 35.71
CA PRO A 609 25.85 0.95 35.41
C PRO A 609 25.66 2.33 34.75
N LEU A 610 24.79 2.39 33.73
CA LEU A 610 24.52 3.62 32.98
C LEU A 610 24.13 4.80 33.88
N LYS A 611 23.35 4.56 34.94
CA LYS A 611 22.93 5.60 35.90
C LYS A 611 24.10 6.28 36.61
N GLU A 612 25.17 5.53 36.89
CA GLU A 612 26.37 6.09 37.55
C GLU A 612 27.13 7.00 36.58
N LEU A 613 27.28 6.58 35.32
CA LEU A 613 27.93 7.38 34.28
C LEU A 613 27.11 8.64 33.93
N GLU A 614 25.78 8.54 33.88
CA GLU A 614 24.91 9.70 33.70
C GLU A 614 25.04 10.70 34.87
N GLY A 615 25.11 10.20 36.11
CA GLY A 615 25.34 11.03 37.28
C GLY A 615 26.66 11.80 37.23
N LEU A 616 27.71 11.19 36.67
CA LEU A 616 29.02 11.81 36.47
C LEU A 616 29.03 12.85 35.32
N VAL A 617 28.37 12.57 34.20
CA VAL A 617 28.33 13.44 33.02
C VAL A 617 27.47 14.68 33.23
N TYR A 618 26.28 14.50 33.83
CA TYR A 618 25.29 15.57 34.02
C TYR A 618 25.33 16.19 35.42
N CYS A 619 26.26 15.77 36.28
CA CYS A 619 26.48 16.28 37.63
C CYS A 619 25.21 16.29 38.50
N ASP A 620 24.43 15.20 38.51
CA ASP A 620 23.17 15.09 39.27
C ASP A 620 23.43 14.65 40.73
N VAL A 621 24.02 15.51 41.56
CA VAL A 621 24.37 15.19 42.97
C VAL A 621 23.17 15.26 43.95
N PHE A 622 21.93 15.47 43.48
CA PHE A 622 20.78 15.74 44.37
C PHE A 622 19.57 14.78 44.26
N GLY A 623 19.73 13.59 43.69
CA GLY A 623 18.60 12.70 43.34
C GLY A 623 18.44 11.36 44.08
N LEU A 624 19.16 11.05 45.17
CA LEU A 624 19.01 9.78 45.89
C LEU A 624 18.18 9.94 47.18
N ARG A 625 16.86 9.92 47.03
CA ARG A 625 15.93 9.51 48.09
C ARG A 625 15.05 8.40 47.54
N ASN A 626 15.01 7.29 48.29
CA ASN A 626 14.13 6.12 48.16
C ASN A 626 14.68 4.96 47.32
N CYS A 627 15.31 3.99 47.99
CA CYS A 627 14.94 2.57 47.96
C CYS A 627 15.55 1.86 49.19
N HIS A 628 14.70 1.13 49.92
CA HIS A 628 14.95 0.44 51.19
C HIS A 628 15.78 -0.87 51.03
N PRO A 629 16.22 -1.50 52.14
CA PRO A 629 17.31 -2.47 52.24
C PRO A 629 16.83 -3.92 52.09
N ILE A 630 17.75 -4.82 51.71
CA ILE A 630 17.62 -6.26 51.98
C ILE A 630 18.97 -6.78 52.51
N GLN A 631 18.85 -7.60 53.55
CA GLN A 631 19.85 -8.20 54.43
C GLN A 631 20.94 -9.06 53.76
N SER A 632 22.10 -9.05 54.44
CA SER A 632 23.16 -10.05 54.62
C SER A 632 23.04 -11.45 53.98
N ASP A 633 24.14 -11.95 53.41
CA ASP A 633 24.96 -13.02 54.02
C ASP A 633 26.29 -13.30 53.28
N TRP A 634 27.23 -13.90 54.01
CA TRP A 634 28.69 -13.91 53.85
C TRP A 634 29.29 -14.95 52.87
N GLY A 635 30.48 -14.66 52.29
CA GLY A 635 31.52 -15.70 52.06
C GLY A 635 32.45 -15.64 50.82
N ALA A 636 33.46 -14.74 50.80
CA ALA A 636 34.83 -14.85 50.22
C ALA A 636 35.09 -15.21 48.71
N PRO A 637 36.33 -15.03 48.16
CA PRO A 637 37.17 -13.82 48.08
C PRO A 637 37.70 -13.54 46.64
N GLY A 638 38.02 -12.28 46.32
CA GLY A 638 39.05 -11.96 45.32
C GLY A 638 38.61 -11.18 44.07
N SER A 639 38.96 -9.90 44.03
CA SER A 639 39.60 -9.20 42.88
C SER A 639 39.54 -7.68 43.00
N ASP A 640 39.84 -7.13 44.18
CA ASP A 640 40.27 -5.73 44.25
C ASP A 640 41.76 -5.68 43.87
N MET A 641 42.08 -5.40 42.61
CA MET A 641 43.43 -4.97 42.21
C MET A 641 43.52 -3.44 42.26
N PRO A 642 44.54 -2.86 42.92
CA PRO A 642 44.66 -1.44 43.14
C PRO A 642 45.21 -0.70 41.90
N ILE A 643 44.67 0.49 41.64
CA ILE A 643 45.23 1.44 40.68
C ILE A 643 46.54 1.96 41.27
N ALA A 644 47.66 1.50 40.73
CA ALA A 644 48.98 1.97 41.09
C ALA A 644 49.21 3.38 40.51
N LYS A 645 49.04 4.42 41.36
CA LYS A 645 49.88 5.64 41.47
C LYS A 645 49.12 6.81 42.12
N LYS A 646 49.12 6.89 43.47
CA LYS A 646 49.35 8.07 44.35
C LYS A 646 48.80 7.86 45.78
N PRO A 647 49.30 8.62 46.79
CA PRO A 647 49.50 8.10 48.13
C PRO A 647 48.28 8.21 49.06
N THR A 648 48.28 7.26 49.98
CA THR A 648 47.58 7.08 51.25
C THR A 648 47.11 8.36 51.96
N PHE A 649 45.80 8.54 52.06
CA PHE A 649 45.13 9.00 53.29
C PHE A 649 43.65 8.57 53.24
N LEU A 650 43.32 7.46 53.92
CA LEU A 650 42.01 7.14 54.55
C LEU A 650 41.89 5.64 54.82
N ARG A 651 42.75 5.16 55.72
CA ARG A 651 42.40 4.08 56.66
C ARG A 651 41.47 4.64 57.74
N LEU A 652 40.23 5.00 57.40
CA LEU A 652 39.17 5.34 58.36
C LEU A 652 37.80 5.03 57.71
N ARG A 653 37.54 3.76 57.43
CA ARG A 653 36.23 3.28 56.94
C ARG A 653 35.62 2.30 57.94
N GLY A 654 35.53 2.73 59.20
CA GLY A 654 35.00 1.92 60.30
C GLY A 654 34.26 2.69 61.40
N LEU A 655 34.16 4.01 61.31
CA LEU A 655 33.44 4.84 62.29
C LEU A 655 32.83 6.01 61.52
N PHE A 656 31.55 5.92 61.18
CA PHE A 656 30.57 7.00 60.90
C PHE A 656 29.42 6.39 60.07
N GLU A 657 28.74 5.40 60.65
CA GLU A 657 27.34 5.15 60.34
C GLU A 657 26.49 5.97 61.34
N TYR A 658 25.36 6.47 60.87
CA TYR A 658 24.34 7.29 61.53
C TYR A 658 24.52 8.82 61.60
N GLU A 659 23.47 9.47 61.07
CA GLU A 659 22.94 10.82 61.31
C GLU A 659 23.94 11.98 61.48
N ILE A 660 23.91 12.94 60.55
CA ILE A 660 23.93 14.38 60.86
C ILE A 660 23.46 15.18 59.64
N GLN A 661 22.31 15.83 59.81
CA GLN A 661 21.64 16.71 58.85
C GLN A 661 22.09 18.19 59.01
N SER A 662 23.30 18.45 59.54
CA SER A 662 23.72 19.81 59.96
C SER A 662 25.19 20.19 59.69
N ARG A 663 25.77 19.76 58.56
CA ARG A 663 27.03 20.35 58.04
C ARG A 663 26.90 20.78 56.59
N LYS A 664 26.08 21.82 56.36
CA LYS A 664 26.05 22.58 55.09
C LYS A 664 27.06 23.75 55.03
N TYR A 665 27.94 23.92 56.03
CA TYR A 665 28.82 25.10 56.09
C TYR A 665 30.28 24.87 56.56
N SER A 666 30.80 23.64 56.69
CA SER A 666 32.09 23.46 57.40
C SER A 666 33.24 22.79 56.63
N ILE A 667 33.18 22.65 55.31
CA ILE A 667 34.33 22.19 54.50
C ILE A 667 35.07 23.33 53.78
N PRO A 668 34.42 24.44 53.35
CA PRO A 668 35.13 25.58 52.75
C PRO A 668 36.03 26.37 53.73
N LEU A 669 35.88 26.14 55.04
CA LEU A 669 36.62 26.89 56.07
C LEU A 669 38.05 26.36 56.34
N PHE A 670 38.38 25.16 55.86
CA PHE A 670 39.68 24.53 56.15
C PHE A 670 40.68 24.55 54.98
N PHE A 671 40.23 24.91 53.78
CA PHE A 671 41.10 25.05 52.60
C PHE A 671 40.97 26.47 52.05
N THR A 672 42.10 27.12 51.76
CA THR A 672 42.09 28.26 50.84
C THR A 672 41.43 27.81 49.53
N THR A 673 40.77 28.70 48.80
CA THR A 673 40.13 28.38 47.50
C THR A 673 41.08 27.63 46.55
N GLN A 674 42.38 27.96 46.58
CA GLN A 674 43.45 27.22 45.90
C GLN A 674 43.71 25.80 46.44
N GLY A 675 43.67 25.59 47.76
CA GLY A 675 43.85 24.28 48.38
C GLY A 675 42.70 23.32 48.06
N PHE A 676 41.47 23.83 47.98
CA PHE A 676 40.29 23.05 47.59
C PHE A 676 40.30 22.70 46.10
N GLU A 677 40.68 23.63 45.21
CA GLU A 677 40.86 23.33 43.78
C GLU A 677 41.99 22.33 43.52
N ALA A 678 43.14 22.47 44.21
CA ALA A 678 44.26 21.53 44.11
C ALA A 678 43.94 20.14 44.66
N PHE A 679 43.11 20.05 45.71
CA PHE A 679 42.58 18.81 46.26
C PHE A 679 41.55 18.17 45.33
N ARG A 680 40.59 18.95 44.81
CA ARG A 680 39.56 18.49 43.87
C ARG A 680 40.16 17.97 42.57
N ASN A 681 41.11 18.69 41.98
CA ASN A 681 41.81 18.24 40.77
C ASN A 681 42.73 17.03 41.02
N ARG A 682 42.99 16.66 42.28
CA ARG A 682 43.72 15.44 42.66
C ARG A 682 42.82 14.25 43.02
N GLU A 683 41.63 14.47 43.58
CA GLU A 683 40.81 13.40 44.19
C GLU A 683 39.37 13.25 43.63
N ILE A 684 38.79 14.25 42.94
CA ILE A 684 37.41 14.21 42.44
C ILE A 684 37.36 14.65 40.97
N SER A 685 37.49 13.71 40.03
CA SER A 685 37.24 13.96 38.61
C SER A 685 35.73 13.96 38.33
N THR A 686 35.18 15.09 37.90
CA THR A 686 33.75 15.28 37.58
C THR A 686 33.57 15.67 36.11
N GLY A 687 32.40 15.37 35.53
CA GLY A 687 32.09 15.67 34.13
C GLY A 687 32.66 14.68 33.12
N ALA A 688 32.50 14.99 31.83
CA ALA A 688 32.95 14.15 30.71
C ALA A 688 34.48 13.97 30.65
N GLY A 689 35.26 14.87 31.25
CA GLY A 689 36.72 14.74 31.39
C GLY A 689 37.12 13.52 32.22
N ALA A 690 36.40 13.21 33.29
CA ALA A 690 36.64 12.04 34.13
C ALA A 690 36.44 10.71 33.38
N ILE A 691 35.44 10.67 32.49
CA ILE A 691 35.18 9.51 31.63
C ILE A 691 36.30 9.37 30.60
N ARG A 692 36.78 10.47 30.04
CA ARG A 692 37.89 10.45 29.09
C ARG A 692 39.16 9.87 29.73
N GLU A 693 39.50 10.30 30.94
CA GLU A 693 40.65 9.76 31.68
C GLU A 693 40.49 8.26 31.97
N GLN A 694 39.31 7.81 32.43
CA GLN A 694 39.03 6.38 32.65
C GLN A 694 39.16 5.54 31.36
N LEU A 695 38.76 6.10 30.22
CA LEU A 695 38.89 5.44 28.92
C LEU A 695 40.33 5.44 28.40
N ALA A 696 41.11 6.49 28.68
CA ALA A 696 42.51 6.60 28.30
C ALA A 696 43.42 5.66 29.11
N ASP A 697 43.11 5.47 30.40
CA ASP A 697 43.85 4.56 31.29
C ASP A 697 43.50 3.07 31.09
N SER A 698 42.51 2.75 30.25
CA SER A 698 42.01 1.39 30.03
C SER A 698 42.84 0.59 29.01
N ASP A 699 43.56 -0.46 29.46
CA ASP A 699 44.23 -1.41 28.54
C ASP A 699 43.23 -2.45 27.98
N LEU A 700 42.92 -2.32 26.69
CA LEU A 700 41.95 -3.17 25.97
C LEU A 700 42.34 -4.66 25.95
N ARG A 701 43.63 -4.99 26.00
CA ARG A 701 44.08 -6.40 26.02
C ARG A 701 43.82 -7.04 27.37
N ILE A 702 44.05 -6.30 28.45
CA ILE A 702 43.77 -6.74 29.83
C ILE A 702 42.26 -6.90 30.02
N ILE A 703 41.45 -5.96 29.54
CA ILE A 703 39.97 -6.06 29.60
C ILE A 703 39.47 -7.32 28.90
N THR A 704 40.01 -7.63 27.71
CA THR A 704 39.61 -8.83 26.95
C THR A 704 40.02 -10.11 27.66
N GLY A 705 41.22 -10.14 28.25
CA GLY A 705 41.71 -11.27 29.04
C GLY A 705 40.87 -11.53 30.29
N ASN A 706 40.66 -10.50 31.12
CA ASN A 706 39.88 -10.60 32.35
C ASN A 706 38.42 -11.00 32.07
N SER A 707 37.80 -10.41 31.04
CA SER A 707 36.41 -10.72 30.66
C SER A 707 36.26 -12.16 30.15
N LEU A 708 37.29 -12.72 29.49
CA LEU A 708 37.30 -14.12 29.04
C LEU A 708 37.42 -15.09 30.22
N VAL A 709 38.23 -14.75 31.23
CA VAL A 709 38.38 -15.54 32.46
C VAL A 709 37.06 -15.57 33.22
N GLU A 710 36.46 -14.41 33.48
CA GLU A 710 35.16 -14.29 34.17
C GLU A 710 34.05 -15.04 33.42
N TRP A 711 34.04 -14.98 32.09
CA TRP A 711 33.04 -15.70 31.29
C TRP A 711 33.16 -17.23 31.40
N LYS A 712 34.40 -17.74 31.49
CA LYS A 712 34.68 -19.18 31.68
C LYS A 712 34.29 -19.66 33.08
N GLU A 713 34.60 -18.88 34.12
CA GLU A 713 34.23 -19.20 35.52
C GLU A 713 32.71 -19.32 35.68
N LEU A 714 31.95 -18.36 35.13
CA LEU A 714 30.48 -18.44 35.09
C LEU A 714 29.95 -19.63 34.26
N GLY A 715 30.79 -20.23 33.41
CA GLY A 715 30.50 -21.41 32.59
C GLY A 715 30.54 -22.73 33.35
N GLU A 716 31.33 -22.81 34.42
CA GLU A 716 31.53 -24.01 35.23
C GLU A 716 30.46 -24.14 36.33
N GLU A 717 29.80 -23.03 36.70
CA GLU A 717 28.60 -23.02 37.54
C GLU A 717 27.39 -23.56 36.73
N GLY A 718 26.91 -24.76 37.06
CA GLY A 718 25.72 -25.38 36.46
C GLY A 718 24.40 -24.63 36.77
N SER A 719 23.26 -25.18 36.33
CA SER A 719 21.95 -24.58 36.66
C SER A 719 21.70 -24.61 38.16
N THR A 720 21.48 -23.45 38.76
CA THR A 720 21.29 -23.29 40.22
C THR A 720 19.90 -23.75 40.70
N GLY A 721 18.99 -24.08 39.78
CA GLY A 721 17.61 -24.46 40.06
C GLY A 721 16.69 -23.25 40.35
N ASN A 722 17.26 -22.05 40.46
CA ASN A 722 16.56 -20.79 40.66
C ASN A 722 16.54 -19.98 39.34
N GLU A 723 15.37 -19.84 38.71
CA GLU A 723 15.23 -19.14 37.43
C GLU A 723 15.70 -17.67 37.45
N TRP A 724 15.74 -17.03 38.62
CA TRP A 724 16.20 -15.64 38.74
C TRP A 724 17.74 -15.54 38.71
N GLU A 725 18.43 -16.47 39.38
CA GLU A 725 19.89 -16.54 39.39
C GLU A 725 20.45 -16.97 38.04
N ASP A 726 19.84 -17.98 37.40
CA ASP A 726 20.22 -18.41 36.05
C ASP A 726 20.01 -17.29 35.02
N ARG A 727 18.97 -16.45 35.18
CA ARG A 727 18.77 -15.24 34.36
C ARG A 727 19.83 -14.18 34.62
N LYS A 728 20.28 -14.01 35.87
CA LYS A 728 21.33 -13.05 36.25
C LYS A 728 22.68 -13.46 35.66
N ILE A 729 23.03 -14.74 35.77
CA ILE A 729 24.26 -15.33 35.18
C ILE A 729 24.23 -15.17 33.66
N ARG A 730 23.11 -15.50 33.01
CA ARG A 730 22.96 -15.33 31.54
C ARG A 730 23.17 -13.87 31.10
N ARG A 731 22.56 -12.91 31.81
CA ARG A 731 22.74 -11.47 31.53
C ARG A 731 24.19 -11.02 31.68
N ARG A 732 24.92 -11.54 32.69
CA ARG A 732 26.35 -11.23 32.90
C ARG A 732 27.22 -11.82 31.79
N LYS A 733 26.95 -13.07 31.37
CA LYS A 733 27.63 -13.69 30.21
C LYS A 733 27.42 -12.89 28.93
N ASP A 734 26.18 -12.51 28.62
CA ASP A 734 25.87 -11.71 27.43
C ASP A 734 26.56 -10.33 27.47
N PHE A 735 26.71 -9.75 28.66
CA PHE A 735 27.45 -8.51 28.87
C PHE A 735 28.95 -8.66 28.58
N LEU A 736 29.59 -9.70 29.11
CA LEU A 736 31.02 -9.97 28.89
C LEU A 736 31.34 -10.21 27.43
N VAL A 737 30.48 -10.94 26.70
CA VAL A 737 30.63 -11.16 25.25
C VAL A 737 30.62 -9.82 24.51
N ARG A 738 29.64 -8.94 24.78
CA ARG A 738 29.58 -7.60 24.17
C ARG A 738 30.81 -6.76 24.49
N ARG A 739 31.29 -6.79 25.73
CA ARG A 739 32.50 -6.06 26.17
C ARG A 739 33.75 -6.53 25.43
N MET A 740 33.92 -7.83 25.27
CA MET A 740 35.04 -8.42 24.53
C MET A 740 34.98 -8.12 23.03
N GLU A 741 33.80 -8.21 22.40
CA GLU A 741 33.62 -7.86 20.98
C GLU A 741 33.97 -6.40 20.73
N LEU A 742 33.56 -5.50 21.63
CA LEU A 742 33.89 -4.08 21.54
C LEU A 742 35.39 -3.82 21.65
N ALA A 743 36.06 -4.39 22.65
CA ALA A 743 37.50 -4.25 22.81
C ALA A 743 38.27 -4.79 21.58
N LYS A 744 37.86 -5.95 21.05
CA LYS A 744 38.44 -6.52 19.81
C LYS A 744 38.23 -5.60 18.60
N HIS A 745 37.08 -4.95 18.50
CA HIS A 745 36.80 -4.01 17.41
C HIS A 745 37.74 -2.80 17.44
N PHE A 746 37.95 -2.19 18.61
CA PHE A 746 38.90 -1.07 18.77
C PHE A 746 40.34 -1.49 18.41
N ILE A 747 40.77 -2.69 18.83
CA ILE A 747 42.09 -3.23 18.48
C ILE A 747 42.22 -3.44 16.97
N ARG A 748 41.21 -4.01 16.31
CA ARG A 748 41.24 -4.31 14.86
C ARG A 748 41.25 -3.04 14.00
N THR A 749 40.56 -1.99 14.45
CA THR A 749 40.39 -0.74 13.69
C THR A 749 41.42 0.33 14.03
N ASN A 750 42.28 0.08 15.04
CA ASN A 750 43.28 1.04 15.54
C ASN A 750 42.65 2.38 15.95
N VAL A 751 41.50 2.32 16.62
CA VAL A 751 40.74 3.48 17.12
C VAL A 751 40.83 3.53 18.64
N GLU A 752 41.04 4.71 19.20
CA GLU A 752 41.16 4.89 20.65
C GLU A 752 39.78 5.10 21.32
N PRO A 753 39.51 4.44 22.47
CA PRO A 753 38.22 4.59 23.16
C PRO A 753 37.93 6.02 23.64
N GLU A 754 38.95 6.80 23.96
CA GLU A 754 38.77 8.18 24.44
C GLU A 754 38.11 9.12 23.42
N TRP A 755 38.12 8.77 22.13
CA TRP A 755 37.47 9.55 21.06
C TRP A 755 35.94 9.51 21.14
N MET A 756 35.35 8.66 21.99
CA MET A 756 33.93 8.74 22.36
C MET A 756 33.60 10.01 23.16
N VAL A 757 34.62 10.74 23.65
CA VAL A 757 34.50 12.05 24.29
C VAL A 757 35.05 13.13 23.34
N LEU A 758 34.17 14.03 22.90
CA LEU A 758 34.45 15.08 21.94
C LEU A 758 35.14 16.28 22.60
N CYS A 759 36.24 16.72 22.01
CA CYS A 759 36.87 18.02 22.30
C CYS A 759 36.72 19.01 21.11
N LEU A 760 36.52 18.46 19.92
CA LEU A 760 36.28 19.19 18.68
C LEU A 760 34.95 18.69 18.11
N LEU A 761 34.03 19.61 17.84
CA LEU A 761 32.74 19.31 17.25
C LEU A 761 32.74 19.70 15.76
N PRO A 762 32.60 18.75 14.82
CA PRO A 762 32.59 19.07 13.40
C PRO A 762 31.35 19.89 13.00
N VAL A 763 31.54 20.82 12.07
CA VAL A 763 30.50 21.66 11.50
C VAL A 763 30.16 21.20 10.10
N LEU A 764 28.89 20.88 9.85
CA LEU A 764 28.43 20.46 8.53
C LEU A 764 28.64 21.56 7.46
N PRO A 765 28.91 21.19 6.19
CA PRO A 765 28.99 22.14 5.10
C PRO A 765 27.63 22.85 4.88
N PRO A 766 27.61 24.12 4.41
CA PRO A 766 26.37 24.88 4.20
C PRO A 766 25.31 24.20 3.32
N GLU A 767 25.72 23.37 2.35
CA GLU A 767 24.79 22.58 1.51
C GLU A 767 23.90 21.62 2.35
N LEU A 768 24.36 21.19 3.52
CA LEU A 768 23.62 20.33 4.44
C LEU A 768 22.86 21.12 5.53
N ARG A 769 23.03 22.45 5.58
CA ARG A 769 22.40 23.37 6.55
C ARG A 769 22.00 24.69 5.87
N PRO A 770 21.09 24.65 4.87
CA PRO A 770 20.79 25.80 4.03
C PRO A 770 20.16 26.95 4.83
N ILE A 771 20.34 28.16 4.32
CA ILE A 771 19.64 29.37 4.75
C ILE A 771 18.90 29.85 3.51
N ILE A 772 17.57 29.92 3.60
CA ILE A 772 16.68 30.31 2.50
C ILE A 772 16.16 31.70 2.81
N GLN A 773 16.29 32.62 1.86
CA GLN A 773 15.72 33.96 1.98
C GLN A 773 14.29 33.92 1.44
N ILE A 774 13.31 34.25 2.28
CA ILE A 774 11.91 34.41 1.84
C ILE A 774 11.70 35.86 1.43
N ASP A 775 10.89 36.06 0.39
CA ASP A 775 10.46 37.37 -0.09
C ASP A 775 10.05 38.29 1.08
N GLY A 776 10.68 39.47 1.15
CA GLY A 776 10.53 40.41 2.27
C GLY A 776 11.71 40.45 3.25
N GLY A 777 12.86 39.83 2.93
CA GLY A 777 14.11 39.95 3.70
C GLY A 777 14.15 39.12 4.99
N LYS A 778 13.19 38.22 5.20
CA LYS A 778 13.19 37.27 6.32
C LYS A 778 14.02 36.04 5.92
N LEU A 779 15.13 35.83 6.61
CA LEU A 779 15.96 34.64 6.46
C LEU A 779 15.35 33.47 7.26
N MET A 780 15.08 32.34 6.60
CA MET A 780 14.78 31.06 7.24
C MET A 780 16.04 30.21 7.30
N SER A 781 16.59 30.02 8.50
CA SER A 781 17.68 29.08 8.76
C SER A 781 17.15 27.66 8.94
N SER A 782 17.90 26.66 8.48
CA SER A 782 17.67 25.26 8.86
C SER A 782 17.73 25.07 10.39
N ASP A 783 16.90 24.15 10.93
CA ASP A 783 16.87 23.77 12.35
C ASP A 783 18.28 23.50 12.94
N ILE A 784 19.16 22.84 12.18
CA ILE A 784 20.55 22.55 12.56
C ILE A 784 21.37 23.82 12.84
N ASN A 785 21.15 24.91 12.09
CA ASN A 785 21.86 26.17 12.29
C ASN A 785 21.48 26.81 13.64
N GLU A 786 20.22 26.68 14.08
CA GLU A 786 19.80 27.16 15.41
C GLU A 786 20.45 26.36 16.53
N LEU A 787 20.56 25.03 16.36
CA LEU A 787 21.23 24.16 17.33
C LEU A 787 22.73 24.48 17.43
N TYR A 788 23.42 24.71 16.30
CA TYR A 788 24.82 25.15 16.31
C TYR A 788 25.00 26.51 16.99
N ARG A 789 24.12 27.49 16.75
CA ARG A 789 24.15 28.79 17.43
C ARG A 789 24.09 28.64 18.94
N ARG A 790 23.24 27.73 19.44
CA ARG A 790 23.13 27.44 20.87
C ARG A 790 24.42 26.84 21.44
N VAL A 791 25.04 25.89 20.73
CA VAL A 791 26.33 25.31 21.15
C VAL A 791 27.40 26.39 21.22
N ILE A 792 27.55 27.22 20.19
CA ILE A 792 28.54 28.31 20.16
C ILE A 792 28.30 29.30 21.31
N TYR A 793 27.05 29.71 21.53
CA TYR A 793 26.70 30.62 22.61
C TYR A 793 27.09 30.08 23.99
N ARG A 794 26.74 28.82 24.29
CA ARG A 794 27.09 28.17 25.58
C ARG A 794 28.60 27.99 25.71
N ASN A 795 29.26 27.61 24.63
CA ASN A 795 30.70 27.39 24.59
C ASN A 795 31.50 28.68 24.81
N ASN A 796 31.09 29.79 24.18
CA ASN A 796 31.72 31.09 24.39
C ASN A 796 31.46 31.60 25.80
N THR A 797 30.23 31.45 26.31
CA THR A 797 29.91 31.82 27.70
C THR A 797 30.81 31.10 28.71
N LEU A 798 31.02 29.79 28.54
CA LEU A 798 31.95 29.03 29.39
C LEU A 798 33.40 29.48 29.19
N THR A 799 33.81 29.75 27.95
CA THR A 799 35.17 30.23 27.65
C THR A 799 35.46 31.58 28.30
N ASP A 800 34.52 32.53 28.21
CA ASP A 800 34.62 33.87 28.81
C ASP A 800 34.65 33.78 30.34
N LEU A 801 33.85 32.87 30.92
CA LEU A 801 33.87 32.60 32.37
C LEU A 801 35.22 32.05 32.82
N LEU A 802 35.81 31.11 32.08
CA LEU A 802 37.14 30.55 32.35
C LEU A 802 38.27 31.56 32.13
N ALA A 803 38.12 32.50 31.20
CA ALA A 803 39.08 33.57 30.96
C ALA A 803 39.05 34.66 32.05
N THR A 804 37.88 34.89 32.66
CA THR A 804 37.67 35.91 33.70
C THR A 804 38.07 35.43 35.11
N SER A 805 38.31 34.12 35.28
CA SER A 805 38.35 33.47 36.60
C SER A 805 39.74 33.32 37.24
N ARG A 806 40.00 34.10 38.29
CA ARG A 806 40.88 33.70 39.42
C ARG A 806 40.11 33.41 40.72
N SER A 807 38.77 33.51 40.72
CA SER A 807 37.94 33.45 41.94
C SER A 807 36.48 32.98 41.72
N THR A 808 36.17 32.26 40.64
CA THR A 808 34.80 31.73 40.42
C THR A 808 34.55 30.43 41.20
N PRO A 809 33.41 30.30 41.89
CA PRO A 809 32.99 29.06 42.55
C PRO A 809 32.92 27.88 41.57
N GLY A 810 33.53 26.75 41.93
CA GLY A 810 33.54 25.53 41.11
C GLY A 810 32.16 24.97 40.75
N GLU A 811 31.13 25.26 41.54
CA GLU A 811 29.73 24.88 41.26
C GLU A 811 29.16 25.58 40.01
N LEU A 812 29.52 26.85 39.78
CA LEU A 812 29.06 27.59 38.60
C LEU A 812 29.70 27.07 37.31
N VAL A 813 30.96 26.64 37.37
CA VAL A 813 31.67 26.03 36.23
C VAL A 813 30.99 24.71 35.85
N MET A 814 30.69 23.84 36.82
CA MET A 814 30.00 22.57 36.56
C MET A 814 28.61 22.77 35.94
N CYS A 815 27.86 23.79 36.40
CA CYS A 815 26.57 24.12 35.79
C CYS A 815 26.70 24.56 34.32
N GLN A 816 27.77 25.27 33.95
CA GLN A 816 27.98 25.68 32.57
C GLN A 816 28.51 24.54 31.69
N GLU A 817 29.39 23.67 32.21
CA GLU A 817 29.83 22.45 31.53
C GLU A 817 28.63 21.53 31.21
N LYS A 818 27.69 21.39 32.16
CA LYS A 818 26.43 20.67 31.94
C LYS A 818 25.62 21.27 30.79
N LEU A 819 25.50 22.60 30.72
CA LEU A 819 24.74 23.26 29.66
C LEU A 819 25.40 23.10 28.28
N VAL A 820 26.73 23.01 28.21
CA VAL A 820 27.46 22.70 26.98
C VAL A 820 27.21 21.26 26.57
N GLN A 821 27.30 20.30 27.50
CA GLN A 821 26.96 18.89 27.25
C GLN A 821 25.52 18.74 26.74
N GLU A 822 24.55 19.38 27.39
CA GLU A 822 23.14 19.35 26.97
C GLU A 822 22.93 20.00 25.59
N ALA A 823 23.65 21.08 25.26
CA ALA A 823 23.53 21.71 23.95
C ALA A 823 24.06 20.79 22.83
N VAL A 824 25.19 20.12 23.05
CA VAL A 824 25.73 19.15 22.09
C VAL A 824 24.83 17.92 21.96
N ASP A 825 24.27 17.43 23.08
CA ASP A 825 23.29 16.34 23.06
C ASP A 825 22.08 16.70 22.20
N THR A 826 21.52 17.91 22.34
CA THR A 826 20.38 18.36 21.52
C THR A 826 20.70 18.52 20.04
N LEU A 827 21.94 18.89 19.70
CA LEU A 827 22.40 18.97 18.30
C LEU A 827 22.47 17.58 17.66
N LEU A 828 23.01 16.61 18.38
CA LEU A 828 23.16 15.24 17.88
C LEU A 828 21.82 14.51 17.86
N ASP A 829 21.10 14.51 18.99
CA ASP A 829 19.88 13.72 19.18
C ASP A 829 18.84 14.42 20.08
N ASN A 830 17.88 15.11 19.44
CA ASN A 830 16.87 15.91 20.13
C ASN A 830 15.68 15.04 20.58
N GLY A 831 15.81 14.39 21.75
CA GLY A 831 14.69 13.62 22.33
C GLY A 831 15.12 12.54 23.32
N ILE A 832 16.38 12.09 23.26
CA ILE A 832 16.91 11.03 24.13
C ILE A 832 16.82 11.39 25.64
N ARG A 833 16.77 12.68 26.00
CA ARG A 833 16.73 13.14 27.41
C ARG A 833 15.36 13.61 27.89
N GLY A 834 14.28 13.31 27.16
CA GLY A 834 12.91 13.65 27.57
C GLY A 834 12.29 14.72 26.69
N GLN A 835 11.96 15.91 27.23
CA GLN A 835 11.26 16.93 26.45
C GLN A 835 12.15 17.49 25.32
N PRO A 836 11.76 17.30 24.04
CA PRO A 836 12.55 17.77 22.92
C PRO A 836 12.50 19.30 22.83
N MET A 837 13.60 19.91 22.39
CA MET A 837 13.68 21.35 22.22
C MET A 837 12.76 21.81 21.08
N ARG A 838 12.01 22.88 21.33
CA ARG A 838 11.01 23.44 20.39
C ARG A 838 11.32 24.89 20.05
N ASP A 839 10.84 25.33 18.91
CA ASP A 839 10.84 26.73 18.48
C ASP A 839 9.77 27.56 19.22
N GLY A 840 9.71 28.87 18.94
CA GLY A 840 8.70 29.78 19.50
C GLY A 840 7.25 29.44 19.10
N HIS A 841 7.05 28.59 18.08
CA HIS A 841 5.77 28.09 17.61
C HIS A 841 5.47 26.66 18.08
N ASN A 842 6.23 26.16 19.07
CA ASN A 842 6.07 24.84 19.67
C ASN A 842 6.38 23.64 18.72
N LYS A 843 7.09 23.87 17.61
CA LYS A 843 7.59 22.84 16.69
C LYS A 843 8.96 22.35 17.17
N VAL A 844 9.18 21.03 17.16
CA VAL A 844 10.44 20.41 17.56
C VAL A 844 11.52 20.65 16.49
N TYR A 845 12.72 21.08 16.91
CA TYR A 845 13.88 21.19 16.01
C TYR A 845 14.38 19.82 15.58
N LYS A 846 14.64 19.62 14.29
CA LYS A 846 15.29 18.40 13.79
C LYS A 846 16.77 18.36 14.17
N SER A 847 17.21 17.28 14.84
CA SER A 847 18.62 17.06 15.18
C SER A 847 19.40 16.42 14.03
N PHE A 848 20.69 16.18 14.23
CA PHE A 848 21.52 15.45 13.27
C PHE A 848 21.00 14.03 13.00
N SER A 849 20.60 13.29 14.05
CA SER A 849 19.91 12.00 13.93
C SER A 849 18.69 12.09 13.01
N ASP A 850 17.82 13.10 13.17
CA ASP A 850 16.60 13.26 12.36
C ASP A 850 16.86 13.57 10.87
N VAL A 851 18.00 14.17 10.54
CA VAL A 851 18.38 14.47 9.15
C VAL A 851 18.99 13.24 8.45
N ILE A 852 19.60 12.36 9.25
CA ILE A 852 20.18 11.09 8.78
C ILE A 852 19.09 10.02 8.65
N GLU A 853 18.26 9.87 9.69
CA GLU A 853 17.22 8.86 9.81
C GLU A 853 15.89 9.30 9.16
N GLY A 854 15.02 8.32 8.87
CA GLY A 854 13.67 8.58 8.36
C GLY A 854 13.45 8.19 6.89
N LYS A 855 12.21 8.43 6.40
CA LYS A 855 11.81 8.16 5.00
C LYS A 855 12.43 9.15 4.02
N GLU A 856 12.52 10.40 4.44
CA GLU A 856 13.17 11.53 3.75
C GLU A 856 14.59 11.79 4.29
N GLY A 857 15.13 10.85 5.08
CA GLY A 857 16.49 10.96 5.61
C GLY A 857 17.53 10.74 4.51
N ARG A 858 18.67 11.43 4.61
CA ARG A 858 19.70 11.46 3.54
C ARG A 858 20.15 10.07 3.10
N PHE A 859 20.41 9.13 4.01
CA PHE A 859 20.82 7.78 3.65
C PHE A 859 19.76 7.05 2.82
N ARG A 860 18.50 7.17 3.21
CA ARG A 860 17.42 6.46 2.54
C ARG A 860 17.07 7.07 1.19
N GLU A 861 17.10 8.40 1.10
CA GLU A 861 16.77 9.12 -0.13
C GLU A 861 17.91 9.05 -1.16
N THR A 862 19.15 9.33 -0.75
CA THR A 862 20.27 9.47 -1.69
C THR A 862 21.12 8.22 -1.87
N LEU A 863 21.36 7.42 -0.82
CA LEU A 863 22.20 6.22 -0.89
C LEU A 863 21.38 4.95 -1.17
N LEU A 864 20.15 4.86 -0.67
CA LEU A 864 19.26 3.70 -0.88
C LEU A 864 18.13 3.96 -1.88
N GLY A 865 17.84 5.22 -2.20
CA GLY A 865 16.70 5.63 -3.03
C GLY A 865 16.99 5.75 -4.53
N LYS A 866 18.20 6.20 -4.91
CA LYS A 866 18.71 6.13 -6.29
C LYS A 866 19.36 4.77 -6.52
N ARG A 867 18.90 4.03 -7.53
CA ARG A 867 19.37 2.66 -7.80
C ARG A 867 20.55 2.58 -8.78
N VAL A 868 20.78 3.57 -9.68
CA VAL A 868 21.90 3.55 -10.65
C VAL A 868 22.26 4.97 -11.13
N ASP A 869 23.56 5.29 -11.25
CA ASP A 869 24.08 6.62 -11.67
C ASP A 869 24.67 6.67 -13.09
N TYR A 870 24.86 5.52 -13.77
CA TYR A 870 25.51 5.42 -15.09
C TYR A 870 24.75 4.52 -16.08
N SER A 871 23.42 4.58 -16.01
CA SER A 871 22.55 3.85 -16.93
C SER A 871 21.41 4.70 -17.43
N GLY A 872 21.01 4.50 -18.67
CA GLY A 872 19.83 5.12 -19.30
C GLY A 872 19.01 4.06 -20.04
N ARG A 873 17.81 4.43 -20.49
CA ARG A 873 16.98 3.59 -21.35
C ARG A 873 16.26 4.47 -22.36
N SER A 874 16.18 4.04 -23.61
CA SER A 874 15.33 4.67 -24.62
C SER A 874 14.94 3.68 -25.72
N VAL A 875 14.01 4.09 -26.56
CA VAL A 875 13.59 3.36 -27.77
C VAL A 875 14.70 3.39 -28.80
N ILE A 876 14.80 2.34 -29.61
CA ILE A 876 15.73 2.32 -30.75
C ILE A 876 15.07 2.79 -32.05
N VAL A 877 15.84 3.53 -32.86
CA VAL A 877 15.44 3.98 -34.20
C VAL A 877 16.54 3.68 -35.22
N VAL A 878 16.16 3.60 -36.49
CA VAL A 878 17.06 3.25 -37.59
C VAL A 878 18.10 4.34 -37.81
N GLY A 879 19.38 4.00 -37.66
CA GLY A 879 20.53 4.87 -37.92
C GLY A 879 21.42 4.29 -39.03
N PRO A 880 21.00 4.37 -40.32
CA PRO A 880 21.69 3.68 -41.40
C PRO A 880 23.04 4.32 -41.75
N SER A 881 23.27 5.56 -41.35
CA SER A 881 24.53 6.29 -41.55
C SER A 881 25.61 5.97 -40.50
N LEU A 882 25.26 5.25 -39.43
CA LEU A 882 26.20 4.89 -38.37
C LEU A 882 27.03 3.67 -38.77
N SER A 883 28.28 3.61 -38.31
CA SER A 883 29.08 2.38 -38.46
C SER A 883 28.55 1.28 -37.54
N LEU A 884 28.80 0.00 -37.86
CA LEU A 884 28.30 -1.14 -37.08
C LEU A 884 28.67 -1.08 -35.59
N HIS A 885 29.86 -0.56 -35.27
CA HIS A 885 30.38 -0.41 -33.90
C HIS A 885 29.95 0.89 -33.21
N GLN A 886 29.17 1.74 -33.85
CA GLN A 886 28.71 3.02 -33.31
C GLN A 886 27.24 2.95 -32.90
N CYS A 887 26.89 3.69 -31.85
CA CYS A 887 25.50 3.92 -31.47
C CYS A 887 25.24 5.42 -31.32
N GLY A 888 24.10 5.90 -31.80
CA GLY A 888 23.66 7.27 -31.55
C GLY A 888 23.01 7.37 -30.18
N LEU A 889 23.57 8.19 -29.29
CA LEU A 889 22.95 8.55 -28.02
C LEU A 889 22.34 9.95 -28.10
N PRO A 890 21.08 10.12 -27.65
CA PRO A 890 20.42 11.42 -27.66
C PRO A 890 21.06 12.36 -26.62
N ARG A 891 21.07 13.65 -26.93
CA ARG A 891 21.74 14.70 -26.14
C ARG A 891 21.37 14.69 -24.64
N GLU A 892 20.09 14.52 -24.34
CA GLU A 892 19.58 14.54 -22.96
C GLU A 892 20.12 13.36 -22.14
N ILE A 893 20.09 12.15 -22.72
CA ILE A 893 20.61 10.93 -22.08
C ILE A 893 22.12 11.01 -21.94
N ALA A 894 22.82 11.50 -22.98
CA ALA A 894 24.28 11.63 -22.97
C ALA A 894 24.77 12.60 -21.88
N ILE A 895 24.11 13.76 -21.71
CA ILE A 895 24.48 14.72 -20.65
C ILE A 895 24.36 14.08 -19.26
N GLU A 896 23.27 13.39 -18.98
CA GLU A 896 23.06 12.77 -17.66
C GLU A 896 24.02 11.59 -17.43
N LEU A 897 24.18 10.69 -18.41
CA LEU A 897 25.10 9.55 -18.33
C LEU A 897 26.55 9.96 -18.09
N PHE A 898 27.00 11.03 -18.74
CA PHE A 898 28.39 11.48 -18.69
C PHE A 898 28.59 12.73 -17.81
N GLN A 899 27.58 13.16 -17.06
CA GLN A 899 27.56 14.44 -16.35
C GLN A 899 28.81 14.65 -15.48
N THR A 900 29.19 13.64 -14.71
CA THR A 900 30.35 13.68 -13.81
C THR A 900 31.67 13.91 -14.58
N PHE A 901 31.81 13.28 -15.74
CA PHE A 901 33.00 13.42 -16.59
C PHE A 901 33.03 14.78 -17.29
N VAL A 902 31.88 15.28 -17.74
CA VAL A 902 31.76 16.63 -18.34
C VAL A 902 32.09 17.71 -17.32
N ILE A 903 31.58 17.60 -16.08
CA ILE A 903 31.94 18.51 -14.98
C ILE A 903 33.46 18.50 -14.77
N ARG A 904 34.09 17.32 -14.73
CA ARG A 904 35.55 17.22 -14.60
C ARG A 904 36.30 17.87 -15.78
N GLY A 905 35.80 17.72 -17.01
CA GLY A 905 36.34 18.36 -18.21
C GLY A 905 36.28 19.89 -18.15
N LEU A 906 35.10 20.44 -17.84
CA LEU A 906 34.87 21.89 -17.68
C LEU A 906 35.80 22.53 -16.66
N ILE A 907 36.09 21.78 -15.59
CA ILE A 907 36.99 22.22 -14.52
C ILE A 907 38.45 22.18 -14.98
N ARG A 908 38.87 21.07 -15.59
CA ARG A 908 40.25 20.88 -16.05
C ARG A 908 40.65 21.88 -17.12
N GLN A 909 39.71 22.30 -17.96
CA GLN A 909 39.90 23.32 -18.99
C GLN A 909 39.70 24.76 -18.46
N HIS A 910 39.52 24.95 -17.14
CA HIS A 910 39.30 26.25 -16.48
C HIS A 910 38.06 27.03 -16.97
N VAL A 911 37.09 26.36 -17.60
CA VAL A 911 35.80 26.95 -18.04
C VAL A 911 34.84 27.15 -16.86
N ALA A 912 34.90 26.28 -15.86
CA ALA A 912 34.12 26.38 -14.63
C ALA A 912 35.01 26.36 -13.39
N SER A 913 34.90 27.39 -12.55
CA SER A 913 35.67 27.48 -11.31
C SER A 913 35.16 26.51 -10.24
N ASN A 914 33.84 26.32 -10.14
CA ASN A 914 33.18 25.46 -9.15
C ASN A 914 32.17 24.46 -9.76
N ILE A 915 31.80 23.42 -9.01
CA ILE A 915 30.83 22.40 -9.50
C ILE A 915 29.46 23.05 -9.73
N GLY A 916 29.09 24.07 -8.94
CA GLY A 916 27.84 24.80 -9.07
C GLY A 916 27.71 25.51 -10.43
N ILE A 917 28.74 26.24 -10.84
CA ILE A 917 28.86 26.93 -12.13
C ILE A 917 28.95 25.89 -13.26
N ALA A 918 29.68 24.79 -13.08
CA ALA A 918 29.68 23.71 -14.07
C ALA A 918 28.25 23.15 -14.28
N LYS A 919 27.49 22.96 -13.20
CA LYS A 919 26.10 22.52 -13.26
C LYS A 919 25.16 23.60 -13.84
N SER A 920 25.36 24.88 -13.53
CA SER A 920 24.57 25.96 -14.14
C SER A 920 24.85 26.04 -15.64
N LYS A 921 26.11 25.97 -16.08
CA LYS A 921 26.49 25.91 -17.50
C LYS A 921 25.89 24.71 -18.24
N ILE A 922 25.83 23.55 -17.59
CA ILE A 922 25.14 22.37 -18.15
C ILE A 922 23.62 22.62 -18.26
N ARG A 923 23.00 23.25 -17.25
CA ARG A 923 21.58 23.61 -17.28
C ARG A 923 21.25 24.67 -18.35
N GLU A 924 22.15 25.63 -18.53
CA GLU A 924 22.09 26.69 -19.54
C GLU A 924 22.44 26.19 -20.95
N LYS A 925 22.88 24.92 -21.08
CA LYS A 925 23.21 24.24 -22.36
C LYS A 925 24.23 25.00 -23.21
N GLU A 926 25.25 25.59 -22.59
CA GLU A 926 26.29 26.33 -23.30
C GLU A 926 26.99 25.47 -24.39
N PRO A 927 27.39 26.07 -25.54
CA PRO A 927 27.97 25.33 -26.65
C PRO A 927 29.21 24.51 -26.27
N ILE A 928 30.05 25.04 -25.37
CA ILE A 928 31.28 24.41 -24.90
C ILE A 928 31.04 23.08 -24.15
N VAL A 929 29.84 22.91 -23.57
CA VAL A 929 29.45 21.67 -22.87
C VAL A 929 29.33 20.51 -23.86
N TRP A 930 28.83 20.79 -25.07
CA TRP A 930 28.65 19.76 -26.10
C TRP A 930 29.97 19.29 -26.69
N GLU A 931 30.95 20.19 -26.85
CA GLU A 931 32.29 19.86 -27.31
C GLU A 931 33.01 18.94 -26.30
N ILE A 932 32.98 19.30 -25.02
CA ILE A 932 33.57 18.50 -23.94
C ILE A 932 32.86 17.15 -23.82
N LEU A 933 31.53 17.12 -23.94
CA LEU A 933 30.76 15.88 -23.92
C LEU A 933 31.17 14.93 -25.06
N GLN A 934 31.36 15.44 -26.28
CA GLN A 934 31.84 14.63 -27.40
C GLN A 934 33.25 14.07 -27.15
N GLU A 935 34.15 14.87 -26.57
CA GLU A 935 35.50 14.42 -26.20
C GLU A 935 35.45 13.28 -25.16
N VAL A 936 34.64 13.45 -24.12
CA VAL A 936 34.42 12.45 -23.06
C VAL A 936 33.84 11.15 -23.63
N MET A 937 32.82 11.25 -24.49
CA MET A 937 32.17 10.10 -25.13
C MET A 937 33.14 9.30 -26.02
N ARG A 938 34.06 9.96 -26.72
CA ARG A 938 35.14 9.26 -27.47
C ARG A 938 36.03 8.42 -26.55
N GLY A 939 36.25 8.88 -25.33
CA GLY A 939 37.06 8.16 -24.33
C GLY A 939 36.40 6.90 -23.77
N HIS A 940 35.07 6.80 -23.79
CA HIS A 940 34.31 5.77 -23.06
C HIS A 940 33.36 4.99 -23.99
N PRO A 941 33.54 3.67 -24.18
CA PRO A 941 32.54 2.84 -24.84
C PRO A 941 31.27 2.75 -23.98
N VAL A 942 30.13 2.39 -24.58
CA VAL A 942 28.87 2.09 -23.85
C VAL A 942 28.40 0.67 -24.16
N LEU A 943 27.72 0.06 -23.21
CA LEU A 943 27.07 -1.25 -23.39
C LEU A 943 25.58 -1.04 -23.63
N LEU A 944 25.05 -1.62 -24.70
CA LEU A 944 23.62 -1.70 -24.94
C LEU A 944 23.10 -3.08 -24.55
N ASN A 945 21.95 -3.11 -23.88
CA ASN A 945 21.30 -4.33 -23.42
C ASN A 945 19.80 -4.28 -23.71
N ARG A 946 19.25 -5.35 -24.32
CA ARG A 946 17.80 -5.55 -24.43
C ARG A 946 17.33 -6.55 -23.37
N ALA A 947 16.43 -6.12 -22.50
CA ALA A 947 15.91 -6.93 -21.40
C ALA A 947 14.58 -7.61 -21.79
N PRO A 948 14.36 -8.90 -21.43
CA PRO A 948 15.29 -9.79 -20.74
C PRO A 948 16.44 -10.26 -21.65
N THR A 949 17.66 -10.33 -21.10
CA THR A 949 18.84 -10.83 -21.83
C THR A 949 18.78 -12.36 -21.89
N LEU A 950 18.31 -12.92 -23.00
CA LEU A 950 18.11 -14.38 -23.16
C LEU A 950 19.38 -15.13 -23.60
N HIS A 951 20.35 -14.41 -24.16
CA HIS A 951 21.56 -14.98 -24.77
C HIS A 951 22.73 -13.99 -24.73
N ARG A 952 23.96 -14.48 -24.95
CA ARG A 952 25.20 -13.69 -24.80
C ARG A 952 25.22 -12.42 -25.66
N LEU A 953 24.70 -12.47 -26.89
CA LEU A 953 24.67 -11.32 -27.81
C LEU A 953 23.61 -10.26 -27.44
N GLY A 954 22.78 -10.53 -26.43
CA GLY A 954 21.83 -9.55 -25.89
C GLY A 954 22.50 -8.37 -25.17
N ILE A 955 23.83 -8.40 -24.97
CA ILE A 955 24.64 -7.27 -24.50
C ILE A 955 25.82 -7.09 -25.45
N GLN A 956 25.97 -5.90 -26.04
CA GLN A 956 27.12 -5.56 -26.87
C GLN A 956 27.64 -4.15 -26.57
N ALA A 957 28.92 -3.92 -26.86
CA ALA A 957 29.55 -2.62 -26.72
C ALA A 957 29.46 -1.81 -28.01
N PHE A 958 29.40 -0.49 -27.86
CA PHE A 958 29.36 0.49 -28.94
C PHE A 958 30.19 1.72 -28.57
N GLN A 959 30.69 2.38 -29.60
CA GLN A 959 31.25 3.73 -29.49
C GLN A 959 30.09 4.73 -29.57
N PRO A 960 29.80 5.49 -28.50
CA PRO A 960 28.69 6.43 -28.52
C PRO A 960 28.99 7.65 -29.39
N PHE A 961 27.99 8.08 -30.16
CA PHE A 961 27.98 9.30 -30.95
C PHE A 961 26.77 10.16 -30.59
N LEU A 962 26.90 11.48 -30.58
CA LEU A 962 25.82 12.38 -30.20
C LEU A 962 24.82 12.54 -31.36
N VAL A 963 23.54 12.25 -31.15
CA VAL A 963 22.47 12.43 -32.15
C VAL A 963 21.41 13.42 -31.69
N GLU A 964 20.71 14.03 -32.64
CA GLU A 964 19.54 14.85 -32.40
C GLU A 964 18.30 13.96 -32.25
N GLY A 965 17.39 14.29 -31.31
CA GLY A 965 16.23 13.48 -30.95
C GLY A 965 16.32 12.88 -29.54
N ARG A 966 15.38 11.97 -29.21
CA ARG A 966 15.27 11.30 -27.89
C ARG A 966 15.50 9.79 -27.93
N ALA A 967 15.65 9.20 -29.11
CA ALA A 967 15.83 7.77 -29.31
C ALA A 967 17.31 7.39 -29.52
N ILE A 968 17.65 6.12 -29.27
CA ILE A 968 18.98 5.55 -29.53
C ILE A 968 19.02 5.11 -30.99
N CYS A 969 19.96 5.63 -31.78
CA CYS A 969 20.09 5.24 -33.17
C CYS A 969 21.01 4.02 -33.30
N LEU A 970 20.56 2.98 -33.99
CA LEU A 970 21.35 1.77 -34.26
C LEU A 970 21.35 1.40 -35.74
N HIS A 971 22.45 0.79 -36.17
CA HIS A 971 22.53 0.22 -37.50
C HIS A 971 21.65 -1.05 -37.58
N PRO A 972 20.75 -1.18 -38.58
CA PRO A 972 19.82 -2.32 -38.70
C PRO A 972 20.45 -3.72 -38.65
N LEU A 973 21.69 -3.89 -39.14
CA LEU A 973 22.37 -5.20 -39.17
C LEU A 973 22.72 -5.72 -37.77
N VAL A 974 22.82 -4.84 -36.78
CA VAL A 974 23.20 -5.21 -35.40
C VAL A 974 21.98 -5.65 -34.59
N CYS A 975 20.75 -5.26 -34.99
CA CYS A 975 19.52 -5.53 -34.25
C CYS A 975 19.22 -7.04 -34.12
N LYS A 976 19.62 -7.86 -35.09
CA LYS A 976 19.51 -9.33 -35.00
C LYS A 976 20.23 -9.92 -33.79
N GLY A 977 21.36 -9.35 -33.38
CA GLY A 977 22.10 -9.77 -32.18
C GLY A 977 21.28 -9.60 -30.90
N PHE A 978 20.41 -8.59 -30.85
CA PHE A 978 19.50 -8.30 -29.74
C PHE A 978 18.11 -8.94 -29.88
N ASN A 979 17.85 -9.61 -31.01
CA ASN A 979 16.52 -10.03 -31.44
C ASN A 979 15.51 -8.85 -31.48
N ALA A 980 16.01 -7.65 -31.77
CA ALA A 980 15.24 -6.41 -31.70
C ALA A 980 14.79 -5.94 -33.09
N ASP A 981 13.70 -5.19 -33.13
CA ASP A 981 13.20 -4.47 -34.30
C ASP A 981 12.94 -2.99 -33.98
N PHE A 982 12.46 -2.22 -34.95
CA PHE A 982 12.23 -0.79 -34.80
C PHE A 982 10.73 -0.49 -34.67
N ASP A 983 10.01 -1.23 -33.83
CA ASP A 983 8.57 -1.05 -33.61
C ASP A 983 8.24 -0.22 -32.34
N GLY A 984 9.25 0.13 -31.55
CA GLY A 984 9.10 0.68 -30.20
C GLY A 984 9.97 -0.01 -29.15
N ASP A 985 10.67 -1.07 -29.54
CA ASP A 985 11.67 -1.78 -28.74
C ASP A 985 12.64 -0.85 -27.99
N GLN A 986 12.86 -1.17 -26.70
CA GLN A 986 13.71 -0.37 -25.81
C GLN A 986 15.02 -1.06 -25.47
N MET A 987 16.09 -0.27 -25.41
CA MET A 987 17.40 -0.73 -24.96
C MET A 987 17.92 0.09 -23.79
N ALA A 988 18.53 -0.59 -22.84
CA ALA A 988 19.28 0.01 -21.75
C ALA A 988 20.71 0.30 -22.20
N VAL A 989 21.24 1.45 -21.77
CA VAL A 989 22.61 1.92 -22.01
C VAL A 989 23.34 1.91 -20.68
N HIS A 990 24.56 1.39 -20.64
CA HIS A 990 25.42 1.38 -19.46
C HIS A 990 26.83 1.88 -19.78
N VAL A 991 27.42 2.67 -18.87
CA VAL A 991 28.79 3.17 -19.02
C VAL A 991 29.76 2.35 -18.15
N PRO A 992 30.71 1.58 -18.73
CA PRO A 992 31.77 0.92 -17.98
C PRO A 992 32.76 1.94 -17.39
N LEU A 993 32.96 1.88 -16.07
CA LEU A 993 33.75 2.89 -15.34
C LEU A 993 35.23 2.52 -15.18
N SER A 994 35.55 1.24 -14.96
CA SER A 994 36.94 0.80 -14.76
C SER A 994 37.67 0.68 -16.09
N LEU A 995 39.00 0.87 -16.06
CA LEU A 995 39.83 0.76 -17.27
C LEU A 995 39.81 -0.67 -17.82
N GLU A 996 39.74 -1.67 -16.94
CA GLU A 996 39.63 -3.08 -17.30
C GLU A 996 38.32 -3.36 -18.03
N ALA A 997 37.18 -2.85 -17.52
CA ALA A 997 35.87 -3.03 -18.14
C ALA A 997 35.78 -2.31 -19.50
N GLN A 998 36.41 -1.13 -19.63
CA GLN A 998 36.50 -0.42 -20.91
C GLN A 998 37.36 -1.17 -21.93
N ALA A 999 38.47 -1.78 -21.49
CA ALA A 999 39.33 -2.59 -22.35
C ALA A 999 38.60 -3.86 -22.81
N GLU A 1000 37.92 -4.56 -21.90
CA GLU A 1000 37.12 -5.75 -22.21
C GLU A 1000 35.98 -5.42 -23.18
N ALA A 1001 35.27 -4.32 -22.95
CA ALA A 1001 34.20 -3.87 -23.84
C ALA A 1001 34.72 -3.63 -25.27
N ARG A 1002 35.89 -2.99 -25.41
CA ARG A 1002 36.51 -2.71 -26.72
C ARG A 1002 37.04 -3.95 -27.42
N LEU A 1003 37.64 -4.88 -26.69
CA LEU A 1003 38.30 -6.05 -27.28
C LEU A 1003 37.36 -7.21 -27.57
N LEU A 1004 36.37 -7.44 -26.69
CA LEU A 1004 35.53 -8.64 -26.74
C LEU A 1004 34.07 -8.36 -27.11
N MET A 1005 33.54 -7.19 -26.78
CA MET A 1005 32.09 -6.94 -26.84
C MET A 1005 31.65 -6.01 -27.96
N PHE A 1006 32.56 -5.36 -28.70
CA PHE A 1006 32.14 -4.48 -29.78
C PHE A 1006 31.29 -5.22 -30.82
N SER A 1007 30.18 -4.60 -31.21
CA SER A 1007 29.16 -5.21 -32.09
C SER A 1007 29.71 -5.72 -33.43
N HIS A 1008 30.68 -5.01 -34.04
CA HIS A 1008 31.28 -5.42 -35.32
C HIS A 1008 32.06 -6.74 -35.24
N MET A 1009 32.50 -7.17 -34.05
CA MET A 1009 33.16 -8.46 -33.82
C MET A 1009 32.17 -9.56 -33.43
N ASN A 1010 30.89 -9.21 -33.24
CA ASN A 1010 29.85 -10.06 -32.66
C ASN A 1010 28.60 -10.14 -33.55
N LEU A 1011 28.80 -10.26 -34.87
CA LEU A 1011 27.73 -10.37 -35.89
C LEU A 1011 27.39 -11.82 -36.23
N LEU A 1012 27.01 -12.59 -35.20
CA LEU A 1012 26.60 -14.00 -35.35
C LEU A 1012 25.11 -14.16 -35.01
N SER A 1013 24.45 -15.10 -35.68
CA SER A 1013 23.06 -15.46 -35.37
C SER A 1013 22.98 -16.16 -34.02
N PRO A 1014 22.15 -15.69 -33.05
CA PRO A 1014 21.98 -16.35 -31.75
C PRO A 1014 21.50 -17.80 -31.81
N ALA A 1015 20.72 -18.15 -32.86
CA ALA A 1015 20.09 -19.45 -32.99
C ALA A 1015 20.98 -20.51 -33.66
N ILE A 1016 21.87 -20.10 -34.57
CA ILE A 1016 22.62 -21.02 -35.45
C ILE A 1016 24.14 -20.87 -35.25
N GLY A 1017 24.62 -19.71 -34.78
CA GLY A 1017 26.05 -19.42 -34.63
C GLY A 1017 26.76 -18.97 -35.91
N ASP A 1018 26.05 -18.94 -37.04
CA ASP A 1018 26.56 -18.50 -38.34
C ASP A 1018 26.66 -16.97 -38.46
N PRO A 1019 27.53 -16.44 -39.35
CA PRO A 1019 27.60 -15.01 -39.63
C PRO A 1019 26.26 -14.47 -40.16
N ILE A 1020 25.87 -13.28 -39.67
CA ILE A 1020 24.61 -12.65 -40.05
C ILE A 1020 24.67 -12.20 -41.52
N SER A 1021 24.02 -12.93 -42.42
CA SER A 1021 23.62 -12.46 -43.75
C SER A 1021 22.19 -11.93 -43.68
N ILE A 1022 21.97 -10.67 -44.07
CA ILE A 1022 20.63 -10.09 -44.22
C ILE A 1022 20.43 -9.71 -45.69
N GLU A 1023 19.42 -10.29 -46.33
CA GLU A 1023 18.71 -9.64 -47.44
C GLU A 1023 17.80 -8.57 -46.83
N ILE A 1024 18.05 -7.30 -47.13
CA ILE A 1024 17.28 -6.18 -46.57
C ILE A 1024 15.97 -6.08 -47.36
N GLU A 1025 14.88 -6.64 -46.85
CA GLU A 1025 13.54 -6.48 -47.43
C GLU A 1025 12.95 -5.06 -47.26
N GLU A 1026 13.57 -4.18 -46.46
CA GLU A 1026 13.03 -2.85 -46.14
C GLU A 1026 13.51 -1.70 -47.06
N ARG A 1027 14.03 -1.98 -48.25
CA ARG A 1027 14.44 -0.94 -49.21
C ARG A 1027 13.30 -0.36 -50.06
N LYS A 1028 12.05 -0.38 -49.56
CA LYS A 1028 10.87 0.17 -50.27
C LYS A 1028 10.44 1.59 -49.88
N PHE A 1029 11.05 2.22 -48.88
CA PHE A 1029 10.64 3.57 -48.43
C PHE A 1029 11.75 4.61 -48.46
N SER A 1030 12.46 4.71 -49.59
CA SER A 1030 13.28 5.90 -49.88
C SER A 1030 13.19 6.26 -51.35
N ASN A 1031 12.01 6.76 -51.75
CA ASN A 1031 11.80 7.70 -52.86
C ASN A 1031 10.30 8.03 -52.91
N HIS A 1032 9.86 8.93 -52.03
CA HIS A 1032 8.78 9.89 -52.29
C HIS A 1032 8.89 11.07 -51.34
#